data_AF-A0A2N6AMR6-F1
#
_entry.id   AF-A0A2N6AMR6-F1
#
_cell.length_a   1.000
_cell.length_b   1.000
_cell.length_c   1.000
_cell.angle_alpha   90.00
_cell.angle_beta   90.00
_cell.angle_gamma   90.00
#
_symmetry.space_group_name_H-M   'P 1'
#
loop_
_entity.id
_entity.type
_entity.pdbx_description
1 polymer ?
#
loop_
_entity_poly.entity_id
_entity_poly.type
_entity_poly.pdbx_seq_one_letter_code
_entity_poly.pdbx_strand_id
1 'polypeptide(L)'
;EYTTDENGVVTPDLAFGSYEASVYKEGDNYPELVRSEISLVLDDGSGTDGNDAPDEAETSIFYGMTNREVIEQVVAEMRESFGEDTAFSFREALGYLNSGSSEDLPVIAGKIVLREMINQATDLAANILSIYAAGMEPADYQGINHLQRLIEVQQENGVFEVGGEGIFATQLAWSMAALDLTAGVYDESTATSALISLQNEDGGYGSIDFTAMAIPALVNHSSEPGATEALEEALAYLANSKERILSSANQYTLSAVVNGLCAAGENPLDDGWSNGDDTFLSRLMNYYEEGSFGNDSADEQVFLALSDLYSGQSVFSGQVISNINHNELFIPANGQSGGDDSSDSQLQASVSVKGLNGSTILSDASSDFESGDTVLEFTKMVLTENDISYDASSDYIAEIDGLAEFDNGVQSGWMYKVNGDFPDYGADSVNVEDGDNIVWVYTANMGTDVGDNSSASGNIQDSGPLDNAKKVIEDSDSTLDEIAGAFNALMEEEGEDAADTLLLLAEAAIKKSGQVSLEMNGSEPADMDASDLEVLAEAAVDKASDLSDEFDDERILLDKALESRVVINVEGDGDLASVEFEAGALGGAFDEGLDEIAVATPWAEIALGADTLSEEDMDKEVVVEVRPVDESDLPEGSDLPEGATVIDMNLFVGGDKVSDFKGTMKVSIPFEYYGDNGQALTVYWLKDDGSLVPAGGAYDSDSGMIVFKTGHFSKYFIDESSVSFDDMELAEWAEDQVAAMAGKGFVNGRGPGQFDPSSDITRAEFAAIVTRMLSLTASNDYKEEFADVSDSDWFSGSVAAASEAGLVNGKGGGMF
;
A
#
# COMPACT_ATOMS: atom_id res chain seq x y z
N GLU A 1 47.98 -17.80 29.76
CA GLU A 1 48.49 -16.49 30.25
C GLU A 1 49.53 -15.99 29.26
N TYR A 2 49.25 -14.85 28.63
CA TYR A 2 50.15 -14.13 27.73
C TYR A 2 49.97 -12.64 28.06
N THR A 3 51.05 -11.86 28.02
CA THR A 3 50.98 -10.39 28.20
C THR A 3 50.86 -9.72 26.84
N THR A 4 50.07 -8.65 26.78
CA THR A 4 49.97 -7.75 25.63
C THR A 4 51.28 -7.01 25.36
N ASP A 5 51.41 -6.44 24.17
CA ASP A 5 52.36 -5.36 23.90
C ASP A 5 51.86 -4.00 24.46
N GLU A 6 52.55 -2.92 24.10
CA GLU A 6 52.22 -1.55 24.54
C GLU A 6 50.97 -0.94 23.87
N ASN A 7 50.39 -1.63 22.87
CA ASN A 7 49.16 -1.26 22.19
C ASN A 7 47.99 -2.21 22.55
N GLY A 8 48.19 -3.17 23.46
CA GLY A 8 47.17 -4.14 23.86
C GLY A 8 47.14 -5.44 23.03
N VAL A 9 48.03 -5.62 22.06
CA VAL A 9 47.98 -6.76 21.13
C VAL A 9 48.61 -8.01 21.74
N VAL A 10 47.98 -9.18 21.57
CA VAL A 10 48.54 -10.49 21.89
C VAL A 10 48.59 -11.34 20.62
N THR A 11 49.76 -11.92 20.30
CA THR A 11 49.92 -12.91 19.23
C THR A 11 50.43 -14.23 19.84
N PRO A 12 49.53 -15.12 20.30
CA PRO A 12 49.91 -16.39 20.89
C PRO A 12 50.14 -17.46 19.80
N ASP A 13 51.25 -18.19 19.90
CA ASP A 13 51.62 -19.28 18.98
C ASP A 13 50.82 -20.55 19.33
N LEU A 14 49.55 -20.58 18.92
CA LEU A 14 48.58 -21.65 19.17
C LEU A 14 48.49 -22.66 18.01
N ALA A 15 47.89 -23.82 18.28
CA ALA A 15 47.54 -24.80 17.25
C ALA A 15 46.08 -24.61 16.79
N PHE A 16 45.66 -25.35 15.77
CA PHE A 16 44.27 -25.39 15.31
C PHE A 16 43.34 -26.08 16.32
N GLY A 17 42.09 -25.60 16.40
CA GLY A 17 41.06 -26.07 17.34
C GLY A 17 40.32 -24.94 18.06
N SER A 18 39.40 -25.31 18.96
CA SER A 18 38.63 -24.39 19.80
C SER A 18 39.35 -24.08 21.12
N TYR A 19 39.30 -22.82 21.56
CA TYR A 19 39.92 -22.34 22.80
C TYR A 19 38.99 -21.39 23.58
N GLU A 20 38.96 -21.55 24.90
CA GLU A 20 38.40 -20.59 25.84
C GLU A 20 39.52 -19.65 26.35
N ALA A 21 39.27 -18.35 26.39
CA ALA A 21 40.16 -17.36 26.99
C ALA A 21 39.45 -16.51 28.05
N SER A 22 40.10 -16.31 29.19
CA SER A 22 39.66 -15.43 30.28
C SER A 22 40.65 -14.28 30.47
N VAL A 23 40.16 -13.06 30.66
CA VAL A 23 40.98 -11.84 30.69
C VAL A 23 41.02 -11.24 32.10
N TYR A 24 42.23 -10.98 32.58
CA TYR A 24 42.51 -10.46 33.91
C TYR A 24 43.29 -9.14 33.83
N LYS A 25 43.00 -8.22 34.75
CA LYS A 25 43.72 -6.94 34.91
C LYS A 25 44.62 -7.04 36.13
N GLU A 26 45.94 -6.95 35.93
CA GLU A 26 46.89 -6.89 37.05
C GLU A 26 46.94 -5.50 37.69
N GLY A 27 47.13 -5.49 39.00
CA GLY A 27 47.37 -4.31 39.82
C GLY A 27 48.06 -4.68 41.14
N ASP A 28 48.40 -3.68 41.96
CA ASP A 28 49.20 -3.85 43.20
C ASP A 28 48.59 -4.80 44.26
N ASN A 29 47.33 -5.24 44.11
CA ASN A 29 46.65 -6.17 45.02
C ASN A 29 45.90 -7.29 44.28
N TYR A 30 46.65 -8.16 43.59
CA TYR A 30 46.19 -9.35 42.83
C TYR A 30 45.46 -9.05 41.51
N PRO A 31 45.47 -10.01 40.55
CA PRO A 31 44.72 -9.88 39.30
C PRO A 31 43.20 -9.98 39.54
N GLU A 32 42.45 -9.07 38.94
CA GLU A 32 40.99 -9.05 38.93
C GLU A 32 40.49 -9.62 37.58
N LEU A 33 39.52 -10.54 37.61
CA LEU A 33 38.91 -11.08 36.39
C LEU A 33 37.97 -10.03 35.80
N VAL A 34 38.21 -9.61 34.56
CA VAL A 34 37.42 -8.57 33.88
C VAL A 34 36.44 -9.17 32.86
N ARG A 35 36.82 -10.30 32.22
CA ARG A 35 35.95 -11.04 31.28
C ARG A 35 36.20 -12.54 31.45
N SER A 36 35.14 -13.31 31.70
CA SER A 36 35.22 -14.75 31.99
C SER A 36 35.52 -15.59 30.74
N GLU A 37 34.80 -15.34 29.65
CA GLU A 37 34.78 -16.20 28.47
C GLU A 37 34.93 -15.38 27.19
N ILE A 38 35.77 -15.90 26.29
CA ILE A 38 35.91 -15.56 24.87
C ILE A 38 36.18 -16.89 24.17
N SER A 39 35.33 -17.26 23.22
CA SER A 39 35.48 -18.46 22.39
C SER A 39 36.23 -18.12 21.12
N LEU A 40 37.26 -18.90 20.79
CA LEU A 40 38.04 -18.76 19.55
C LEU A 40 38.12 -20.10 18.83
N VAL A 41 37.93 -20.10 17.52
CA VAL A 41 38.09 -21.27 16.65
C VAL A 41 39.12 -20.92 15.57
N LEU A 42 40.09 -21.82 15.35
CA LEU A 42 41.13 -21.66 14.34
C LEU A 42 41.13 -22.87 13.40
N ASP A 43 40.79 -22.66 12.14
CA ASP A 43 40.77 -23.66 11.06
C ASP A 43 42.08 -23.68 10.24
N ASP A 44 42.35 -24.78 9.51
CA ASP A 44 43.55 -24.97 8.70
C ASP A 44 43.39 -24.69 7.18
N GLY A 45 42.17 -24.38 6.73
CA GLY A 45 41.90 -23.93 5.36
C GLY A 45 42.07 -25.00 4.28
N SER A 46 41.78 -26.27 4.59
CA SER A 46 41.98 -27.41 3.68
C SER A 46 40.72 -28.25 3.35
N GLY A 47 39.56 -27.59 3.26
CA GLY A 47 38.32 -28.13 2.65
C GLY A 47 38.16 -27.82 1.14
N THR A 48 37.24 -28.49 0.45
CA THR A 48 37.01 -28.34 -1.00
C THR A 48 35.53 -28.42 -1.39
N ASP A 49 35.13 -27.56 -2.35
CA ASP A 49 33.91 -27.62 -3.17
C ASP A 49 32.57 -27.66 -2.42
N GLY A 50 32.00 -26.48 -2.12
CA GLY A 50 30.63 -26.28 -1.62
C GLY A 50 30.41 -24.84 -1.12
N ASN A 51 29.26 -24.23 -1.45
CA ASN A 51 28.90 -22.90 -0.95
C ASN A 51 28.27 -23.00 0.45
N ASP A 52 29.10 -23.15 1.47
CA ASP A 52 28.75 -22.92 2.88
C ASP A 52 29.87 -22.08 3.50
N ALA A 53 29.74 -20.76 3.48
CA ALA A 53 30.55 -19.89 4.33
C ALA A 53 29.92 -19.92 5.74
N PRO A 54 30.70 -20.17 6.81
CA PRO A 54 30.17 -20.04 8.16
C PRO A 54 29.91 -18.57 8.46
N ASP A 55 28.74 -18.27 9.05
CA ASP A 55 28.26 -16.91 9.31
C ASP A 55 29.32 -16.04 10.01
N GLU A 56 29.42 -14.78 9.56
CA GLU A 56 30.44 -13.87 10.08
C GLU A 56 30.15 -13.48 11.55
N ALA A 57 31.21 -13.33 12.34
CA ALA A 57 31.08 -12.94 13.73
C ALA A 57 30.97 -11.41 13.84
N GLU A 58 29.76 -10.92 14.09
CA GLU A 58 29.45 -9.52 14.37
C GLU A 58 30.46 -8.87 15.32
N THR A 59 30.94 -7.68 14.94
CA THR A 59 31.72 -6.80 15.81
C THR A 59 31.05 -5.44 15.91
N SER A 60 30.21 -5.29 16.94
CA SER A 60 29.63 -4.00 17.36
C SER A 60 30.67 -2.88 17.28
N ILE A 61 30.32 -1.84 16.53
CA ILE A 61 31.19 -0.75 16.08
C ILE A 61 31.39 0.30 17.18
N PHE A 62 30.48 0.40 18.14
CA PHE A 62 30.55 1.39 19.22
C PHE A 62 31.38 0.99 20.46
N TYR A 63 32.05 -0.16 20.44
CA TYR A 63 32.63 -0.75 21.65
C TYR A 63 33.65 0.14 22.38
N GLY A 64 33.21 0.73 23.51
CA GLY A 64 34.03 1.54 24.42
C GLY A 64 33.86 3.05 24.29
N MET A 65 32.98 3.52 23.41
CA MET A 65 32.56 4.93 23.30
C MET A 65 31.57 5.30 24.40
N THR A 66 31.44 6.60 24.70
CA THR A 66 30.32 7.13 25.50
C THR A 66 29.12 7.45 24.61
N ASN A 67 27.90 7.48 25.17
CA ASN A 67 26.67 7.89 24.47
C ASN A 67 26.86 9.18 23.65
N ARG A 68 27.66 10.13 24.17
CA ARG A 68 27.96 11.39 23.46
C ARG A 68 28.81 11.18 22.21
N GLU A 69 29.87 10.37 22.31
CA GLU A 69 30.73 10.06 21.18
C GLU A 69 29.99 9.22 20.12
N VAL A 70 29.08 8.35 20.55
CA VAL A 70 28.18 7.59 19.66
C VAL A 70 27.24 8.52 18.89
N ILE A 71 26.51 9.40 19.58
CA ILE A 71 25.64 10.40 18.94
C ILE A 71 26.46 11.34 18.03
N GLU A 72 27.65 11.76 18.44
CA GLU A 72 28.52 12.62 17.62
C GLU A 72 29.04 11.93 16.35
N GLN A 73 29.23 10.60 16.36
CA GLN A 73 29.61 9.83 15.18
C GLN A 73 28.42 9.63 14.24
N VAL A 74 27.31 9.04 14.72
CA VAL A 74 26.17 8.71 13.85
C VAL A 74 25.55 9.97 13.24
N VAL A 75 25.45 11.07 13.98
CA VAL A 75 24.98 12.36 13.43
C VAL A 75 25.96 12.94 12.41
N ALA A 76 27.26 12.64 12.48
CA ALA A 76 28.22 13.04 11.45
C ALA A 76 28.09 12.18 10.19
N GLU A 77 27.90 10.86 10.33
CA GLU A 77 27.75 9.94 9.19
C GLU A 77 26.41 10.12 8.47
N MET A 78 25.30 10.29 9.19
CA MET A 78 24.02 10.68 8.59
C MET A 78 24.12 12.03 7.85
N ARG A 79 24.94 12.98 8.33
CA ARG A 79 25.23 14.24 7.62
C ARG A 79 26.20 14.11 6.44
N GLU A 80 26.84 12.95 6.27
CA GLU A 80 27.61 12.62 5.07
C GLU A 80 26.69 11.96 4.05
N SER A 81 25.91 10.93 4.45
CA SER A 81 24.87 10.27 3.64
C SER A 81 23.82 11.25 3.10
N PHE A 82 23.05 11.93 3.96
CA PHE A 82 22.13 12.98 3.50
C PHE A 82 22.87 14.17 2.85
N GLY A 83 24.20 14.22 2.98
CA GLY A 83 25.06 15.20 2.32
C GLY A 83 25.05 15.01 0.80
N GLU A 84 24.82 13.78 0.32
CA GLU A 84 24.86 13.41 -1.09
C GLU A 84 23.50 13.54 -1.80
N ASP A 85 22.37 13.48 -1.07
CA ASP A 85 21.00 13.57 -1.64
C ASP A 85 20.74 14.79 -2.55
N THR A 86 19.86 14.64 -3.53
CA THR A 86 19.50 15.74 -4.45
C THR A 86 18.52 16.76 -3.85
N ALA A 87 17.72 16.35 -2.87
CA ALA A 87 16.72 17.17 -2.19
C ALA A 87 16.75 16.91 -0.67
N PHE A 88 16.15 17.80 0.12
CA PHE A 88 15.91 17.58 1.56
C PHE A 88 14.43 17.53 1.87
N SER A 89 14.03 16.55 2.69
CA SER A 89 12.81 16.57 3.47
C SER A 89 12.82 17.70 4.50
N PHE A 90 11.65 18.02 5.05
CA PHE A 90 11.56 19.00 6.13
C PHE A 90 12.20 18.48 7.44
N ARG A 91 12.25 17.16 7.66
CA ARG A 91 12.84 16.56 8.87
C ARG A 91 14.36 16.49 8.77
N GLU A 92 14.91 16.11 7.62
CA GLU A 92 16.35 16.23 7.35
C GLU A 92 16.82 17.68 7.49
N ALA A 93 16.15 18.63 6.85
CA ALA A 93 16.49 20.04 6.91
C ALA A 93 16.51 20.58 8.36
N LEU A 94 15.53 20.17 9.18
CA LEU A 94 15.49 20.49 10.62
C LEU A 94 16.59 19.79 11.42
N GLY A 95 16.89 18.52 11.13
CA GLY A 95 17.98 17.76 11.73
C GLY A 95 19.34 18.37 11.44
N TYR A 96 19.58 18.83 10.21
CA TYR A 96 20.76 19.59 9.80
C TYR A 96 20.89 20.93 10.53
N LEU A 97 19.79 21.66 10.69
CA LEU A 97 19.77 22.94 11.41
C LEU A 97 20.10 22.74 12.91
N ASN A 98 19.54 21.70 13.54
CA ASN A 98 19.67 21.45 14.98
C ASN A 98 21.02 20.82 15.36
N SER A 99 21.56 19.94 14.52
CA SER A 99 22.90 19.34 14.68
C SER A 99 24.06 20.22 14.15
N GLY A 100 23.75 21.31 13.45
CA GLY A 100 24.71 22.04 12.61
C GLY A 100 25.03 23.47 13.06
N SER A 101 25.21 24.34 12.07
CA SER A 101 25.59 25.74 12.25
C SER A 101 25.03 26.67 11.16
N SER A 102 25.25 27.98 11.29
CA SER A 102 24.92 28.95 10.25
C SER A 102 25.63 28.72 8.91
N GLU A 103 26.70 27.92 8.87
CA GLU A 103 27.41 27.58 7.62
C GLU A 103 26.65 26.53 6.78
N ASP A 104 25.68 25.82 7.38
CA ASP A 104 24.86 24.80 6.70
C ASP A 104 23.61 25.40 6.01
N LEU A 105 23.16 26.59 6.43
CA LEU A 105 21.96 27.24 5.86
C LEU A 105 21.98 27.35 4.31
N PRO A 106 23.11 27.64 3.63
CA PRO A 106 23.17 27.63 2.17
C PRO A 106 23.07 26.23 1.53
N VAL A 107 23.41 25.17 2.27
CA VAL A 107 23.24 23.76 1.83
C VAL A 107 21.77 23.40 1.93
N ILE A 108 21.14 23.66 3.09
CA ILE A 108 19.71 23.43 3.32
C ILE A 108 18.87 24.23 2.30
N ALA A 109 19.14 25.52 2.14
CA ALA A 109 18.46 26.38 1.15
C ALA A 109 18.73 25.99 -0.32
N GLY A 110 19.74 25.15 -0.58
CA GLY A 110 20.03 24.59 -1.90
C GLY A 110 19.30 23.27 -2.19
N LYS A 111 18.88 22.53 -1.16
CA LYS A 111 18.23 21.22 -1.26
C LYS A 111 16.73 21.20 -0.95
N ILE A 112 16.17 22.18 -0.23
CA ILE A 112 14.73 22.12 0.11
C ILE A 112 13.82 22.17 -1.13
N VAL A 113 12.98 21.15 -1.26
CA VAL A 113 11.86 21.11 -2.23
C VAL A 113 10.56 21.39 -1.48
N LEU A 114 9.61 22.05 -2.15
CA LEU A 114 8.29 22.33 -1.60
C LEU A 114 7.22 21.49 -2.30
N ARG A 115 6.27 20.96 -1.54
CA ARG A 115 5.09 20.26 -2.05
C ARG A 115 4.20 21.26 -2.80
N GLU A 116 4.07 21.08 -4.12
CA GLU A 116 3.22 21.94 -4.96
C GLU A 116 1.75 21.53 -4.88
N MET A 117 1.48 20.21 -4.96
CA MET A 117 0.19 19.63 -4.58
C MET A 117 0.04 19.69 -3.05
N ILE A 118 -1.16 20.02 -2.58
CA ILE A 118 -1.51 20.18 -1.16
C ILE A 118 -2.82 19.43 -0.94
N ASN A 119 -2.72 18.26 -0.34
CA ASN A 119 -3.86 17.37 -0.10
C ASN A 119 -4.31 17.47 1.36
N GLN A 120 -3.36 17.64 2.29
CA GLN A 120 -3.58 17.68 3.72
C GLN A 120 -2.88 18.88 4.39
N ALA A 121 -3.32 19.28 5.60
CA ALA A 121 -2.75 20.43 6.30
C ALA A 121 -1.26 20.26 6.66
N THR A 122 -0.81 19.01 6.81
CA THR A 122 0.59 18.63 7.01
C THR A 122 1.49 18.98 5.81
N ASP A 123 0.97 19.07 4.58
CA ASP A 123 1.77 19.54 3.42
C ASP A 123 2.14 21.02 3.55
N LEU A 124 1.21 21.82 4.08
CA LEU A 124 1.44 23.23 4.38
C LEU A 124 2.41 23.39 5.55
N ALA A 125 2.26 22.56 6.60
CA ALA A 125 3.19 22.51 7.72
C ALA A 125 4.61 22.12 7.30
N ALA A 126 4.78 21.05 6.52
CA ALA A 126 6.06 20.61 5.98
C ALA A 126 6.72 21.71 5.14
N ASN A 127 5.96 22.35 4.24
CA ASN A 127 6.45 23.48 3.45
C ASN A 127 6.94 24.66 4.32
N ILE A 128 6.21 25.00 5.40
CA ILE A 128 6.62 26.04 6.34
C ILE A 128 7.92 25.64 7.06
N LEU A 129 8.03 24.38 7.50
CA LEU A 129 9.19 23.86 8.22
C LEU A 129 10.44 23.80 7.33
N SER A 130 10.34 23.39 6.06
CA SER A 130 11.46 23.43 5.10
C SER A 130 11.99 24.85 4.89
N ILE A 131 11.10 25.83 4.68
CA ILE A 131 11.49 27.25 4.49
C ILE A 131 12.18 27.79 5.75
N TYR A 132 11.64 27.48 6.93
CA TYR A 132 12.22 27.86 8.23
C TYR A 132 13.60 27.21 8.45
N ALA A 133 13.74 25.91 8.17
CA ALA A 133 14.99 25.16 8.30
C ALA A 133 16.10 25.74 7.42
N ALA A 134 15.76 26.16 6.20
CA ALA A 134 16.65 26.88 5.29
C ALA A 134 17.02 28.32 5.75
N GLY A 135 16.55 28.78 6.91
CA GLY A 135 16.79 30.12 7.44
C GLY A 135 16.07 31.23 6.66
N MET A 136 15.00 30.89 5.94
CA MET A 136 14.20 31.81 5.13
C MET A 136 12.87 32.15 5.82
N GLU A 137 12.15 33.13 5.28
CA GLU A 137 10.95 33.72 5.89
C GLU A 137 9.68 33.13 5.24
N PRO A 138 8.94 32.21 5.90
CA PRO A 138 7.76 31.57 5.31
C PRO A 138 6.58 32.54 5.11
N ALA A 139 6.61 33.73 5.73
CA ALA A 139 5.60 34.76 5.51
C ALA A 139 5.74 35.52 4.18
N ASP A 140 6.89 35.43 3.48
CA ASP A 140 7.18 36.09 2.20
C ASP A 140 8.17 35.28 1.35
N TYR A 141 7.97 33.95 1.27
CA TYR A 141 8.83 33.08 0.47
C TYR A 141 8.36 33.05 -0.99
N GLN A 142 9.24 33.46 -1.91
CA GLN A 142 8.94 33.62 -3.34
C GLN A 142 7.70 34.50 -3.66
N GLY A 143 7.23 35.31 -2.69
CA GLY A 143 6.00 36.11 -2.79
C GLY A 143 4.71 35.38 -2.39
N ILE A 144 4.84 34.17 -1.83
CA ILE A 144 3.77 33.40 -1.19
C ILE A 144 3.95 33.51 0.34
N ASN A 145 2.84 33.71 1.06
CA ASN A 145 2.81 33.63 2.51
C ASN A 145 2.33 32.22 2.90
N HIS A 146 3.26 31.31 3.20
CA HIS A 146 2.96 29.93 3.53
C HIS A 146 2.28 29.80 4.90
N LEU A 147 2.64 30.66 5.87
CA LEU A 147 1.95 30.73 7.17
C LEU A 147 0.45 31.02 6.97
N GLN A 148 0.13 32.02 6.14
CA GLN A 148 -1.25 32.40 5.84
C GLN A 148 -2.03 31.27 5.16
N ARG A 149 -1.40 30.45 4.30
CA ARG A 149 -2.06 29.28 3.68
C ARG A 149 -2.50 28.25 4.74
N LEU A 150 -1.67 27.99 5.76
CA LEU A 150 -2.04 27.08 6.86
C LEU A 150 -3.07 27.73 7.81
N ILE A 151 -2.93 29.02 8.11
CA ILE A 151 -3.88 29.75 8.96
C ILE A 151 -5.28 29.84 8.31
N GLU A 152 -5.37 29.96 6.97
CA GLU A 152 -6.63 30.01 6.23
C GLU A 152 -7.42 28.70 6.19
N VAL A 153 -6.80 27.58 6.57
CA VAL A 153 -7.46 26.26 6.68
C VAL A 153 -7.77 25.84 8.13
N GLN A 154 -7.56 26.74 9.11
CA GLN A 154 -8.00 26.53 10.49
C GLN A 154 -9.53 26.74 10.62
N GLN A 155 -10.23 25.75 11.15
CA GLN A 155 -11.69 25.72 11.28
C GLN A 155 -12.19 26.26 12.63
N GLU A 156 -13.49 26.56 12.75
CA GLU A 156 -14.11 27.06 14.00
C GLU A 156 -13.97 26.10 15.20
N ASN A 157 -13.71 24.81 14.95
CA ASN A 157 -13.45 23.79 15.98
C ASN A 157 -11.99 23.81 16.49
N GLY A 158 -11.07 24.49 15.80
CA GLY A 158 -9.64 24.59 16.13
C GLY A 158 -8.70 23.75 15.25
N VAL A 159 -9.20 22.78 14.47
CA VAL A 159 -8.37 21.90 13.64
C VAL A 159 -8.03 22.51 12.27
N PHE A 160 -7.06 21.92 11.57
CA PHE A 160 -6.61 22.37 10.24
C PHE A 160 -7.00 21.34 9.18
N GLU A 161 -7.86 21.73 8.21
CA GLU A 161 -8.52 20.81 7.27
C GLU A 161 -8.24 21.19 5.81
N VAL A 162 -7.68 20.24 5.05
CA VAL A 162 -7.61 20.23 3.57
C VAL A 162 -8.13 18.86 3.12
N GLY A 163 -8.66 18.74 1.90
CA GLY A 163 -9.17 17.47 1.34
C GLY A 163 -10.53 17.00 1.90
N GLY A 164 -10.81 17.28 3.17
CA GLY A 164 -12.02 16.79 3.86
C GLY A 164 -11.81 15.50 4.67
N GLU A 165 -10.56 15.07 4.83
CA GLU A 165 -10.19 13.90 5.62
C GLU A 165 -10.31 14.12 7.14
N GLY A 166 -10.21 13.02 7.89
CA GLY A 166 -10.48 12.94 9.33
C GLY A 166 -9.47 13.65 10.25
N ILE A 167 -9.88 13.80 11.51
CA ILE A 167 -9.11 14.52 12.53
C ILE A 167 -8.12 13.58 13.23
N PHE A 168 -6.83 13.75 12.94
CA PHE A 168 -5.73 13.07 13.65
C PHE A 168 -4.93 14.03 14.53
N ALA A 169 -4.55 13.57 15.73
CA ALA A 169 -3.80 14.37 16.71
C ALA A 169 -2.42 14.82 16.17
N THR A 170 -1.78 13.98 15.36
CA THR A 170 -0.51 14.29 14.67
C THR A 170 -0.66 15.43 13.66
N GLN A 171 -1.67 15.40 12.79
CA GLN A 171 -1.92 16.48 11.82
C GLN A 171 -2.12 17.83 12.50
N LEU A 172 -2.85 17.85 13.62
CA LEU A 172 -3.03 19.04 14.43
C LEU A 172 -1.70 19.49 15.08
N ALA A 173 -0.98 18.58 15.74
CA ALA A 173 0.29 18.90 16.41
C ALA A 173 1.38 19.40 15.44
N TRP A 174 1.53 18.80 14.25
CA TRP A 174 2.44 19.28 13.21
C TRP A 174 2.06 20.66 12.68
N SER A 175 0.75 20.93 12.50
CA SER A 175 0.26 22.24 12.08
C SER A 175 0.54 23.33 13.13
N MET A 176 0.34 23.01 14.41
CA MET A 176 0.66 23.89 15.53
C MET A 176 2.18 24.15 15.61
N ALA A 177 3.00 23.09 15.63
CA ALA A 177 4.47 23.21 15.73
C ALA A 177 5.09 24.04 14.58
N ALA A 178 4.58 23.92 13.35
CA ALA A 178 5.04 24.72 12.22
C ALA A 178 4.75 26.22 12.38
N LEU A 179 3.60 26.57 12.97
CA LEU A 179 3.22 27.96 13.26
C LEU A 179 3.96 28.50 14.50
N ASP A 180 4.14 27.70 15.55
CA ASP A 180 4.86 28.07 16.77
C ASP A 180 6.33 28.44 16.49
N LEU A 181 7.05 27.59 15.76
CA LEU A 181 8.46 27.79 15.41
C LEU A 181 8.70 29.05 14.58
N THR A 182 7.70 29.46 13.81
CA THR A 182 7.75 30.60 12.89
C THR A 182 7.04 31.85 13.44
N ALA A 183 6.42 31.77 14.63
CA ALA A 183 5.56 32.79 15.20
C ALA A 183 4.38 33.22 14.30
N GLY A 184 3.80 32.25 13.58
CA GLY A 184 2.51 32.39 12.90
C GLY A 184 1.39 32.72 13.88
N VAL A 185 0.37 33.46 13.43
CA VAL A 185 -0.71 33.97 14.30
C VAL A 185 -2.03 33.28 13.95
N TYR A 186 -2.41 32.30 14.77
CA TYR A 186 -3.60 31.47 14.62
C TYR A 186 -4.45 31.49 15.91
N ASP A 187 -5.58 30.79 15.95
CA ASP A 187 -6.31 30.60 17.22
C ASP A 187 -5.68 29.43 17.98
N GLU A 188 -4.60 29.75 18.70
CA GLU A 188 -3.86 28.84 19.59
C GLU A 188 -4.78 28.17 20.63
N SER A 189 -5.81 28.90 21.09
CA SER A 189 -6.68 28.48 22.19
C SER A 189 -7.70 27.44 21.73
N THR A 190 -8.29 27.60 20.54
CA THR A 190 -9.12 26.55 19.94
C THR A 190 -8.29 25.36 19.45
N ALA A 191 -7.12 25.58 18.85
CA ALA A 191 -6.23 24.48 18.43
C ALA A 191 -5.79 23.60 19.62
N THR A 192 -5.35 24.23 20.72
CA THR A 192 -4.99 23.51 21.96
C THR A 192 -6.21 22.81 22.59
N SER A 193 -7.38 23.45 22.57
CA SER A 193 -8.63 22.82 23.03
C SER A 193 -9.03 21.61 22.18
N ALA A 194 -8.83 21.67 20.87
CA ALA A 194 -9.07 20.56 19.96
C ALA A 194 -8.09 19.41 20.21
N LEU A 195 -6.79 19.71 20.39
CA LEU A 195 -5.78 18.70 20.71
C LEU A 195 -6.11 18.00 22.04
N ILE A 196 -6.41 18.74 23.11
CA ILE A 196 -6.84 18.15 24.40
C ILE A 196 -8.10 17.28 24.24
N SER A 197 -9.02 17.62 23.31
CA SER A 197 -10.22 16.80 23.06
C SER A 197 -9.98 15.47 22.33
N LEU A 198 -8.76 15.23 21.83
CA LEU A 198 -8.31 13.98 21.20
C LEU A 198 -7.53 13.08 22.17
N GLN A 199 -7.41 13.47 23.44
CA GLN A 199 -6.73 12.68 24.47
C GLN A 199 -7.68 11.67 25.12
N ASN A 200 -7.23 10.43 25.26
CA ASN A 200 -7.96 9.32 25.86
C ASN A 200 -7.92 9.35 27.39
N GLU A 201 -8.80 8.59 28.07
CA GLU A 201 -8.82 8.48 29.55
C GLU A 201 -7.55 7.83 30.15
N ASP A 202 -6.65 7.26 29.33
CA ASP A 202 -5.34 6.73 29.73
C ASP A 202 -4.19 7.75 29.60
N GLY A 203 -4.48 8.97 29.12
CA GLY A 203 -3.51 10.02 28.83
C GLY A 203 -2.86 9.94 27.45
N GLY A 204 -3.12 8.89 26.68
CA GLY A 204 -2.61 8.70 25.32
C GLY A 204 -3.46 9.36 24.23
N TYR A 205 -2.96 9.29 23.00
CA TYR A 205 -3.58 9.81 21.78
C TYR A 205 -3.79 8.69 20.75
N GLY A 206 -4.32 7.55 21.18
CA GLY A 206 -4.51 6.35 20.36
C GLY A 206 -3.25 5.49 20.16
N SER A 207 -2.09 6.09 19.88
CA SER A 207 -0.81 5.38 19.76
C SER A 207 0.32 6.04 20.56
N ILE A 208 1.45 5.33 20.73
CA ILE A 208 2.65 5.85 21.38
C ILE A 208 3.22 7.02 20.58
N ASP A 209 3.28 6.86 19.26
CA ASP A 209 3.77 7.82 18.27
C ASP A 209 2.94 9.11 18.30
N PHE A 210 1.60 8.98 18.27
CA PHE A 210 0.69 10.12 18.31
C PHE A 210 0.76 10.84 19.66
N THR A 211 0.92 10.09 20.76
CA THR A 211 1.12 10.66 22.10
C THR A 211 2.43 11.44 22.18
N ALA A 212 3.51 10.89 21.64
CA ALA A 212 4.81 11.55 21.65
C ALA A 212 4.85 12.80 20.73
N MET A 213 4.20 12.75 19.57
CA MET A 213 4.10 13.90 18.65
C MET A 213 3.15 15.00 19.16
N ALA A 214 2.20 14.70 20.06
CA ALA A 214 1.35 15.71 20.70
C ALA A 214 2.10 16.56 21.75
N ILE A 215 3.11 15.98 22.42
CA ILE A 215 3.82 16.62 23.54
C ILE A 215 4.45 17.99 23.18
N PRO A 216 5.18 18.17 22.05
CA PRO A 216 5.74 19.48 21.69
C PRO A 216 4.72 20.62 21.64
N ALA A 217 3.53 20.38 21.10
CA ALA A 217 2.45 21.37 21.06
C ALA A 217 1.91 21.66 22.47
N LEU A 218 1.68 20.63 23.30
CA LEU A 218 1.24 20.79 24.69
C LEU A 218 2.26 21.57 25.55
N VAL A 219 3.57 21.43 25.26
CA VAL A 219 4.63 22.22 25.90
C VAL A 219 4.56 23.69 25.48
N ASN A 220 4.47 23.98 24.18
CA ASN A 220 4.43 25.34 23.65
C ASN A 220 3.19 26.11 24.15
N HIS A 221 2.01 25.47 24.20
CA HIS A 221 0.78 26.06 24.72
C HIS A 221 0.50 25.73 26.19
N SER A 222 1.52 25.41 26.98
CA SER A 222 1.39 25.10 28.42
C SER A 222 0.77 26.24 29.26
N SER A 223 0.54 27.43 28.71
CA SER A 223 -0.25 28.51 29.31
C SER A 223 -1.77 28.40 29.13
N GLU A 224 -2.26 27.59 28.18
CA GLU A 224 -3.68 27.43 27.87
C GLU A 224 -4.40 26.48 28.86
N PRO A 225 -5.74 26.61 29.03
CA PRO A 225 -6.48 25.82 30.00
C PRO A 225 -6.44 24.31 29.69
N GLY A 226 -5.88 23.53 30.61
CA GLY A 226 -5.80 22.06 30.51
C GLY A 226 -4.49 21.55 29.89
N ALA A 227 -3.75 22.36 29.14
CA ALA A 227 -2.54 21.91 28.42
C ALA A 227 -1.46 21.31 29.33
N THR A 228 -1.27 21.85 30.55
CA THR A 228 -0.35 21.27 31.54
C THR A 228 -0.83 19.92 32.09
N GLU A 229 -2.14 19.73 32.25
CA GLU A 229 -2.74 18.50 32.79
C GLU A 229 -2.64 17.39 31.73
N ALA A 230 -3.00 17.73 30.48
CA ALA A 230 -2.80 16.88 29.30
C ALA A 230 -1.32 16.46 29.08
N LEU A 231 -0.37 17.38 29.28
CA LEU A 231 1.07 17.10 29.19
C LEU A 231 1.55 16.15 30.30
N GLU A 232 1.12 16.36 31.55
CA GLU A 232 1.44 15.48 32.67
C GLU A 232 0.88 14.05 32.44
N GLU A 233 -0.31 13.93 31.83
CA GLU A 233 -0.94 12.65 31.50
C GLU A 233 -0.29 11.95 30.28
N ALA A 234 0.09 12.69 29.23
CA ALA A 234 0.81 12.13 28.07
C ALA A 234 2.21 11.62 28.45
N LEU A 235 2.94 12.35 29.31
CA LEU A 235 4.22 11.90 29.85
C LEU A 235 4.05 10.66 30.76
N ALA A 236 2.95 10.58 31.51
CA ALA A 236 2.63 9.39 32.31
C ALA A 236 2.30 8.18 31.42
N TYR A 237 1.59 8.36 30.30
CA TYR A 237 1.33 7.30 29.32
C TYR A 237 2.63 6.72 28.75
N LEU A 238 3.56 7.59 28.32
CA LEU A 238 4.88 7.16 27.82
C LEU A 238 5.71 6.46 28.91
N ALA A 239 5.73 6.99 30.14
CA ALA A 239 6.43 6.39 31.27
C ALA A 239 5.89 4.99 31.65
N ASN A 240 4.57 4.80 31.57
CA ASN A 240 3.92 3.50 31.77
C ASN A 240 4.19 2.54 30.59
N SER A 241 4.24 3.05 29.35
CA SER A 241 4.55 2.26 28.15
C SER A 241 6.03 1.90 28.01
N LYS A 242 6.94 2.49 28.80
CA LYS A 242 8.40 2.40 28.61
C LYS A 242 8.94 0.98 28.41
N GLU A 243 8.53 0.01 29.21
CA GLU A 243 9.03 -1.38 29.09
C GLU A 243 8.60 -2.01 27.74
N ARG A 244 7.37 -1.74 27.27
CA ARG A 244 6.86 -2.15 25.95
C ARG A 244 7.62 -1.46 24.80
N ILE A 245 7.90 -0.16 24.94
CA ILE A 245 8.65 0.60 23.93
C ILE A 245 10.07 0.02 23.80
N LEU A 246 10.78 -0.15 24.92
CA LEU A 246 12.14 -0.70 24.93
C LEU A 246 12.24 -2.18 24.55
N SER A 247 11.13 -2.96 24.59
CA SER A 247 11.11 -4.35 24.13
C SER A 247 10.84 -4.49 22.63
N SER A 248 9.88 -3.73 22.07
CA SER A 248 9.29 -4.05 20.76
C SER A 248 8.95 -2.85 19.88
N ALA A 249 9.35 -1.62 20.23
CA ALA A 249 9.21 -0.48 19.32
C ALA A 249 10.25 -0.53 18.18
N ASN A 250 9.80 -0.13 16.99
CA ASN A 250 10.64 0.12 15.82
C ASN A 250 11.30 1.51 15.89
N GLN A 251 12.16 1.81 14.91
CA GLN A 251 12.92 3.07 14.89
C GLN A 251 12.05 4.33 14.73
N TYR A 252 10.87 4.25 14.08
CA TYR A 252 9.89 5.35 14.03
C TYR A 252 9.39 5.73 15.42
N THR A 253 8.83 4.77 16.16
CA THR A 253 8.25 5.01 17.50
C THR A 253 9.30 5.42 18.52
N LEU A 254 10.51 4.83 18.45
CA LEU A 254 11.65 5.23 19.28
C LEU A 254 12.03 6.70 19.05
N SER A 255 12.05 7.15 17.80
CA SER A 255 12.42 8.51 17.41
C SER A 255 11.37 9.53 17.86
N ALA A 256 10.08 9.24 17.62
CA ALA A 256 8.98 10.09 18.08
C ALA A 256 9.02 10.30 19.61
N VAL A 257 9.26 9.22 20.37
CA VAL A 257 9.41 9.28 21.84
C VAL A 257 10.62 10.12 22.25
N VAL A 258 11.77 9.98 21.58
CA VAL A 258 12.96 10.80 21.85
C VAL A 258 12.69 12.29 21.62
N ASN A 259 12.09 12.68 20.48
CA ASN A 259 11.74 14.09 20.21
C ASN A 259 10.72 14.63 21.23
N GLY A 260 9.66 13.87 21.54
CA GLY A 260 8.64 14.28 22.50
C GLY A 260 9.20 14.52 23.92
N LEU A 261 10.06 13.62 24.39
CA LEU A 261 10.73 13.76 25.70
C LEU A 261 11.71 14.95 25.72
N CYS A 262 12.53 15.12 24.67
CA CYS A 262 13.40 16.29 24.52
C CYS A 262 12.59 17.60 24.51
N ALA A 263 11.40 17.62 23.90
CA ALA A 263 10.53 18.80 23.88
C ALA A 263 9.93 19.11 25.26
N ALA A 264 9.57 18.08 26.05
CA ALA A 264 9.18 18.24 27.46
C ALA A 264 10.33 18.71 28.38
N GLY A 265 11.58 18.66 27.91
CA GLY A 265 12.78 18.94 28.72
C GLY A 265 13.20 17.78 29.61
N GLU A 266 12.68 16.58 29.36
CA GLU A 266 13.19 15.32 29.90
C GLU A 266 14.49 14.93 29.18
N ASN A 267 15.31 14.07 29.80
CA ASN A 267 16.49 13.50 29.17
C ASN A 267 16.23 12.02 28.81
N PRO A 268 16.09 11.65 27.52
CA PRO A 268 15.89 10.25 27.11
C PRO A 268 17.05 9.31 27.48
N LEU A 269 18.19 9.84 27.92
CA LEU A 269 19.38 9.10 28.33
C LEU A 269 19.50 8.90 29.86
N ASP A 270 18.57 9.42 30.68
CA ASP A 270 18.58 9.22 32.14
C ASP A 270 17.99 7.86 32.54
N ASP A 271 18.41 7.31 33.69
CA ASP A 271 17.92 6.04 34.30
C ASP A 271 16.37 5.95 34.42
N GLY A 272 15.66 7.08 34.38
CA GLY A 272 14.19 7.12 34.34
C GLY A 272 13.61 6.52 33.06
N TRP A 273 14.32 6.65 31.94
CA TRP A 273 13.91 6.29 30.58
C TRP A 273 14.60 5.04 30.03
N SER A 274 15.36 4.30 30.86
CA SER A 274 15.97 3.01 30.53
C SER A 274 15.26 1.79 31.16
N ASN A 275 15.60 0.58 30.72
CA ASN A 275 15.22 -0.69 31.34
C ASN A 275 16.47 -1.56 31.57
N GLY A 276 17.20 -1.29 32.64
CA GLY A 276 18.51 -1.92 32.87
C GLY A 276 19.56 -1.32 31.95
N ASP A 277 20.16 -2.13 31.09
CA ASP A 277 21.14 -1.69 30.09
C ASP A 277 20.46 -1.23 28.77
N ASP A 278 19.16 -1.52 28.58
CA ASP A 278 18.38 -1.08 27.42
C ASP A 278 17.96 0.39 27.55
N THR A 279 18.23 1.20 26.52
CA THR A 279 17.93 2.64 26.45
C THR A 279 17.35 2.98 25.08
N PHE A 280 16.65 4.11 24.93
CA PHE A 280 16.18 4.54 23.60
C PHE A 280 17.34 4.75 22.62
N LEU A 281 18.50 5.24 23.10
CA LEU A 281 19.70 5.34 22.27
C LEU A 281 20.21 3.96 21.85
N SER A 282 20.46 3.03 22.79
CA SER A 282 20.97 1.70 22.41
C SER A 282 20.00 0.94 21.51
N ARG A 283 18.69 1.07 21.70
CA ARG A 283 17.68 0.53 20.79
C ARG A 283 17.76 1.12 19.37
N LEU A 284 17.99 2.42 19.22
CA LEU A 284 18.25 3.03 17.91
C LEU A 284 19.60 2.60 17.32
N MET A 285 20.62 2.41 18.16
CA MET A 285 21.95 1.98 17.71
C MET A 285 21.97 0.51 17.26
N ASN A 286 21.13 -0.37 17.82
CA ASN A 286 20.96 -1.73 17.29
C ASN A 286 20.55 -1.70 15.82
N TYR A 287 19.48 -0.95 15.47
CA TYR A 287 19.03 -0.81 14.08
C TYR A 287 20.13 -0.28 13.14
N TYR A 288 20.98 0.64 13.60
CA TYR A 288 22.15 1.12 12.84
C TYR A 288 23.27 0.07 12.72
N GLU A 289 23.60 -0.69 13.79
CA GLU A 289 24.57 -1.79 13.70
C GLU A 289 24.05 -2.96 12.82
N GLU A 290 22.72 -3.14 12.76
CA GLU A 290 21.99 -4.06 11.87
C GLU A 290 21.86 -3.53 10.42
N GLY A 291 22.40 -2.35 10.11
CA GLY A 291 22.38 -1.75 8.76
C GLY A 291 21.03 -1.20 8.31
N SER A 292 20.06 -1.03 9.23
CA SER A 292 18.70 -0.56 8.94
C SER A 292 18.59 0.97 8.80
N PHE A 293 19.71 1.68 8.61
CA PHE A 293 19.74 3.12 8.29
C PHE A 293 20.29 3.29 6.87
N GLY A 294 19.47 3.78 5.94
CA GLY A 294 19.81 3.86 4.52
C GLY A 294 18.65 4.36 3.65
N ASN A 295 18.49 5.69 3.58
CA ASN A 295 17.60 6.43 2.67
C ASN A 295 16.09 6.17 2.84
N ASP A 296 15.64 5.80 4.04
CA ASP A 296 14.24 5.48 4.30
C ASP A 296 13.50 6.58 5.09
N SER A 297 12.16 6.58 5.07
CA SER A 297 11.30 7.50 5.85
C SER A 297 11.55 7.39 7.38
N ALA A 298 12.17 6.30 7.81
CA ALA A 298 12.69 6.11 9.15
C ALA A 298 13.85 7.05 9.48
N ASP A 299 14.81 7.20 8.55
CA ASP A 299 16.12 7.80 8.83
C ASP A 299 16.03 9.30 9.04
N GLU A 300 15.17 9.98 8.28
CA GLU A 300 14.87 11.41 8.50
C GLU A 300 14.27 11.67 9.89
N GLN A 301 13.55 10.70 10.48
CA GLN A 301 12.97 10.78 11.82
C GLN A 301 13.99 10.41 12.90
N VAL A 302 14.79 9.36 12.68
CA VAL A 302 15.90 8.99 13.56
C VAL A 302 16.95 10.10 13.63
N PHE A 303 17.29 10.71 12.50
CA PHE A 303 18.21 11.84 12.43
C PHE A 303 17.67 13.07 13.16
N LEU A 304 16.37 13.36 13.04
CA LEU A 304 15.73 14.44 13.79
C LEU A 304 15.77 14.17 15.31
N ALA A 305 15.54 12.93 15.75
CA ALA A 305 15.64 12.51 17.15
C ALA A 305 17.08 12.54 17.68
N LEU A 306 18.05 12.05 16.92
CA LEU A 306 19.48 12.13 17.24
C LEU A 306 19.98 13.58 17.24
N SER A 307 19.40 14.48 16.42
CA SER A 307 19.71 15.90 16.43
C SER A 307 19.33 16.58 17.75
N ASP A 308 18.18 16.22 18.35
CA ASP A 308 17.74 16.71 19.66
C ASP A 308 18.70 16.24 20.78
N LEU A 309 19.15 14.98 20.70
CA LEU A 309 20.18 14.43 21.61
C LEU A 309 21.57 15.04 21.36
N TYR A 310 21.87 15.46 20.13
CA TYR A 310 23.12 16.12 19.76
C TYR A 310 23.18 17.58 20.22
N SER A 311 22.11 18.35 20.05
CA SER A 311 22.06 19.76 20.50
C SER A 311 21.78 19.87 22.00
N GLY A 312 21.11 18.86 22.59
CA GLY A 312 20.61 18.88 23.96
C GLY A 312 19.38 19.79 24.13
N GLN A 313 18.70 20.14 23.04
CA GLN A 313 17.49 20.95 23.00
C GLN A 313 16.56 20.40 21.91
N SER A 314 15.24 20.37 22.14
CA SER A 314 14.35 19.95 21.05
C SER A 314 14.26 21.00 19.95
N VAL A 315 14.32 20.54 18.71
CA VAL A 315 14.07 21.31 17.49
C VAL A 315 12.69 22.00 17.48
N PHE A 316 11.72 21.44 18.21
CA PHE A 316 10.37 21.99 18.39
C PHE A 316 10.27 23.03 19.51
N SER A 317 11.32 23.19 20.32
CA SER A 317 11.36 24.25 21.34
C SER A 317 11.67 25.61 20.70
N GLY A 318 10.85 26.60 21.03
CA GLY A 318 10.80 27.88 20.30
C GLY A 318 12.15 28.58 20.11
N GLN A 319 12.48 28.86 18.85
CA GLN A 319 13.60 29.68 18.37
C GLN A 319 15.02 29.06 18.40
N VAL A 320 15.18 27.83 17.89
CA VAL A 320 16.49 27.24 17.52
C VAL A 320 17.40 28.26 16.81
N ILE A 321 16.88 28.96 15.78
CA ILE A 321 17.61 29.95 14.99
C ILE A 321 18.16 31.11 15.84
N SER A 322 17.49 31.50 16.93
CA SER A 322 17.94 32.61 17.79
C SER A 322 19.21 32.32 18.59
N ASN A 323 19.52 31.04 18.81
CA ASN A 323 20.75 30.60 19.46
C ASN A 323 21.93 30.53 18.48
N ILE A 324 21.67 30.49 17.17
CA ILE A 324 22.69 30.58 16.13
C ILE A 324 23.20 32.03 16.08
N ASN A 325 24.48 32.21 16.39
CA ASN A 325 25.02 33.49 16.86
C ASN A 325 25.15 34.54 15.75
N HIS A 326 24.12 35.37 15.55
CA HIS A 326 24.00 36.43 14.51
C HIS A 326 25.14 37.48 14.52
N ASN A 327 26.33 37.14 14.03
CA ASN A 327 27.47 38.05 13.86
C ASN A 327 28.36 37.76 12.64
N GLU A 328 27.77 37.49 11.46
CA GLU A 328 28.27 38.06 10.18
C GLU A 328 27.21 37.88 9.05
N LEU A 329 26.66 39.00 8.53
CA LEU A 329 25.52 39.03 7.60
C LEU A 329 25.89 39.78 6.30
N PHE A 330 25.86 39.08 5.16
CA PHE A 330 26.20 39.54 3.78
C PHE A 330 27.70 39.95 3.59
N ILE A 331 28.34 40.12 2.40
CA ILE A 331 28.01 40.44 0.99
C ILE A 331 29.25 40.03 0.10
N PRO A 332 29.25 39.67 -1.22
CA PRO A 332 28.22 39.30 -2.23
C PRO A 332 28.47 37.93 -2.96
N ALA A 333 27.80 37.69 -4.10
CA ALA A 333 28.05 36.61 -5.07
C ALA A 333 29.30 36.80 -6.00
N ASN A 334 29.61 35.74 -6.77
CA ASN A 334 30.74 35.50 -7.72
C ASN A 334 32.14 35.24 -7.13
N GLY A 335 32.61 33.99 -7.23
CA GLY A 335 33.98 33.56 -6.90
C GLY A 335 34.40 32.23 -7.54
N GLN A 336 34.73 32.21 -8.83
CA GLN A 336 35.03 30.99 -9.60
C GLN A 336 36.52 30.56 -9.55
N SER A 337 36.79 29.34 -9.08
CA SER A 337 37.97 28.46 -9.35
C SER A 337 37.68 27.12 -8.64
N GLY A 338 37.77 25.91 -9.21
CA GLY A 338 38.55 25.42 -10.35
C GLY A 338 39.96 25.01 -9.88
N GLY A 339 40.44 23.77 -10.06
CA GLY A 339 39.90 22.56 -10.70
C GLY A 339 41.05 21.74 -11.32
N ASP A 340 40.83 20.49 -11.74
CA ASP A 340 41.70 19.81 -12.74
C ASP A 340 40.93 18.71 -13.50
N ASP A 341 41.30 18.45 -14.76
CA ASP A 341 40.64 17.51 -15.67
C ASP A 341 41.24 16.08 -15.59
N SER A 342 40.42 15.04 -15.78
CA SER A 342 40.91 13.70 -16.14
C SER A 342 40.12 13.00 -17.25
N SER A 343 39.93 13.72 -18.37
CA SER A 343 39.59 13.16 -19.70
C SER A 343 38.49 12.10 -19.70
N ASP A 344 37.28 12.57 -19.43
CA ASP A 344 36.02 11.94 -19.79
C ASP A 344 36.08 11.20 -21.15
N SER A 345 35.56 9.98 -21.14
CA SER A 345 35.07 9.28 -22.31
C SER A 345 33.60 8.97 -22.06
N GLN A 346 32.71 9.86 -22.53
CA GLN A 346 31.26 9.80 -22.33
C GLN A 346 30.77 8.35 -22.49
N LEU A 347 30.41 7.73 -21.37
CA LEU A 347 29.82 6.40 -21.33
C LEU A 347 28.35 6.57 -21.72
N GLN A 348 27.85 5.71 -22.60
CA GLN A 348 26.53 5.92 -23.19
C GLN A 348 25.76 4.60 -23.29
N ALA A 349 24.67 4.51 -22.55
CA ALA A 349 23.74 3.37 -22.52
C ALA A 349 22.36 3.80 -23.07
N SER A 350 21.40 2.88 -23.14
CA SER A 350 20.00 3.22 -23.45
C SER A 350 19.00 2.55 -22.52
N VAL A 351 17.86 3.21 -22.32
CA VAL A 351 16.70 2.72 -21.58
C VAL A 351 15.50 2.64 -22.53
N SER A 352 14.72 1.58 -22.40
CA SER A 352 13.36 1.50 -22.92
C SER A 352 12.41 0.92 -21.88
N VAL A 353 11.14 1.33 -21.92
CA VAL A 353 10.13 0.91 -20.94
C VAL A 353 8.94 0.31 -21.65
N LYS A 354 8.50 -0.84 -21.15
CA LYS A 354 7.30 -1.56 -21.58
C LYS A 354 6.32 -1.67 -20.42
N GLY A 355 5.16 -1.02 -20.54
CA GLY A 355 4.06 -1.23 -19.62
C GLY A 355 3.34 -2.55 -19.89
N LEU A 356 2.20 -2.72 -19.22
CA LEU A 356 1.33 -3.90 -19.33
C LEU A 356 1.10 -4.33 -20.80
N ASN A 357 1.07 -5.64 -21.04
CA ASN A 357 0.93 -6.28 -22.35
C ASN A 357 1.97 -5.84 -23.40
N GLY A 358 3.14 -5.35 -22.98
CA GLY A 358 4.22 -4.90 -23.88
C GLY A 358 3.96 -3.55 -24.56
N SER A 359 2.97 -2.79 -24.07
CA SER A 359 2.73 -1.39 -24.44
C SER A 359 4.02 -0.57 -24.28
N THR A 360 4.25 0.44 -25.13
CA THR A 360 5.53 1.18 -25.14
C THR A 360 5.39 2.57 -24.57
N ILE A 361 5.84 2.73 -23.32
CA ILE A 361 5.96 4.00 -22.61
C ILE A 361 7.19 4.76 -23.15
N LEU A 362 8.38 4.15 -23.06
CA LEU A 362 9.62 4.75 -23.57
C LEU A 362 10.28 3.89 -24.65
N SER A 363 10.56 4.50 -25.80
CA SER A 363 11.27 3.85 -26.91
C SER A 363 12.77 4.20 -26.93
N ASP A 364 13.62 3.22 -26.63
CA ASP A 364 15.10 3.19 -26.84
C ASP A 364 15.76 4.59 -26.82
N ALA A 365 15.75 5.21 -25.64
CA ALA A 365 16.30 6.53 -25.38
C ALA A 365 17.71 6.38 -24.78
N SER A 366 18.67 7.16 -25.28
CA SER A 366 20.09 7.00 -24.94
C SER A 366 20.70 8.32 -24.49
N SER A 367 21.34 8.28 -23.32
CA SER A 367 21.91 9.43 -22.61
C SER A 367 23.33 9.08 -22.11
N ASP A 368 24.12 10.12 -21.80
CA ASP A 368 25.45 9.98 -21.21
C ASP A 368 25.32 9.70 -19.69
N PHE A 369 26.22 8.91 -19.10
CA PHE A 369 26.22 8.58 -17.67
C PHE A 369 27.63 8.60 -17.04
N GLU A 370 27.74 8.67 -15.71
CA GLU A 370 29.01 8.70 -14.98
C GLU A 370 29.49 7.28 -14.55
N SER A 371 30.79 7.15 -14.29
CA SER A 371 31.45 5.85 -14.07
C SER A 371 31.21 5.29 -12.65
N GLY A 372 29.96 4.97 -12.35
CA GLY A 372 29.51 4.41 -11.07
C GLY A 372 27.99 4.20 -11.03
N ASP A 373 27.25 4.96 -11.82
CA ASP A 373 25.79 5.00 -11.87
C ASP A 373 25.16 3.59 -11.99
N THR A 374 24.12 3.38 -11.19
CA THR A 374 23.34 2.14 -11.16
C THR A 374 22.27 2.15 -12.25
N VAL A 375 21.76 0.97 -12.61
CA VAL A 375 20.66 0.85 -13.58
C VAL A 375 19.42 1.61 -13.09
N LEU A 376 19.17 1.65 -11.77
CA LEU A 376 18.10 2.42 -11.15
C LEU A 376 18.30 3.93 -11.33
N GLU A 377 19.47 4.48 -10.98
CA GLU A 377 19.76 5.91 -11.10
C GLU A 377 19.73 6.38 -12.57
N PHE A 378 20.36 5.62 -13.46
CA PHE A 378 20.35 5.91 -14.89
C PHE A 378 18.93 5.85 -15.48
N THR A 379 18.09 4.91 -15.02
CA THR A 379 16.67 4.87 -15.40
C THR A 379 15.91 6.09 -14.90
N LYS A 380 16.02 6.43 -13.61
CA LYS A 380 15.38 7.60 -13.00
C LYS A 380 15.76 8.89 -13.74
N MET A 381 17.04 9.03 -14.12
CA MET A 381 17.51 10.13 -14.97
C MET A 381 16.86 10.13 -16.35
N VAL A 382 16.89 9.01 -17.09
CA VAL A 382 16.39 8.96 -18.47
C VAL A 382 14.85 9.12 -18.53
N LEU A 383 14.10 8.66 -17.53
CA LEU A 383 12.67 8.96 -17.41
C LEU A 383 12.43 10.46 -17.20
N THR A 384 13.16 11.07 -16.28
CA THR A 384 13.11 12.53 -16.03
C THR A 384 13.46 13.34 -17.29
N GLU A 385 14.46 12.94 -18.07
CA GLU A 385 14.85 13.61 -19.32
C GLU A 385 13.80 13.53 -20.43
N ASN A 386 12.84 12.60 -20.33
CA ASN A 386 11.77 12.39 -21.32
C ASN A 386 10.38 12.87 -20.82
N ASP A 387 10.31 13.60 -19.71
CA ASP A 387 9.08 14.07 -19.06
C ASP A 387 8.11 12.92 -18.64
N ILE A 388 8.63 11.74 -18.27
CA ILE A 388 7.85 10.57 -17.83
C ILE A 388 7.85 10.48 -16.29
N SER A 389 6.68 10.29 -15.67
CA SER A 389 6.57 10.10 -14.21
C SER A 389 7.06 8.73 -13.76
N TYR A 390 7.49 8.64 -12.51
CA TYR A 390 7.75 7.38 -11.81
C TYR A 390 7.66 7.60 -10.30
N ASP A 391 7.37 6.53 -9.57
CA ASP A 391 7.61 6.43 -8.13
C ASP A 391 8.57 5.27 -7.87
N ALA A 392 9.45 5.40 -6.88
CA ALA A 392 10.58 4.50 -6.70
C ALA A 392 11.24 4.63 -5.33
N SER A 393 11.48 3.48 -4.69
CA SER A 393 12.28 3.34 -3.48
C SER A 393 13.79 3.55 -3.75
N SER A 394 14.62 3.26 -2.75
CA SER A 394 16.08 3.22 -2.86
C SER A 394 16.59 2.10 -3.77
N ASP A 395 15.87 0.98 -3.89
CA ASP A 395 16.27 -0.27 -4.57
C ASP A 395 15.45 -0.63 -5.83
N TYR A 396 14.23 -0.10 -5.95
CA TYR A 396 13.22 -0.56 -6.90
C TYR A 396 12.39 0.60 -7.48
N ILE A 397 11.66 0.36 -8.58
CA ILE A 397 10.73 1.32 -9.17
C ILE A 397 9.30 0.80 -8.95
N ALA A 398 8.53 1.52 -8.14
CA ALA A 398 7.15 1.16 -7.85
C ALA A 398 6.20 1.54 -8.99
N GLU A 399 6.38 2.70 -9.64
CA GLU A 399 5.51 3.19 -10.72
C GLU A 399 6.34 3.71 -11.92
N ILE A 400 5.86 3.53 -13.15
CA ILE A 400 6.30 4.33 -14.32
C ILE A 400 5.07 4.74 -15.14
N ASP A 401 4.98 6.03 -15.47
CA ASP A 401 3.94 6.66 -16.32
C ASP A 401 2.49 6.42 -15.82
N GLY A 402 2.30 6.35 -14.50
CA GLY A 402 1.01 6.11 -13.85
C GLY A 402 0.64 4.64 -13.61
N LEU A 403 1.47 3.69 -14.04
CA LEU A 403 1.29 2.25 -13.82
C LEU A 403 2.19 1.76 -12.67
N ALA A 404 1.59 1.39 -11.55
CA ALA A 404 2.26 1.01 -10.31
C ALA A 404 2.32 -0.52 -10.09
N GLU A 405 3.20 -0.96 -9.20
CA GLU A 405 3.19 -2.32 -8.69
C GLU A 405 1.89 -2.62 -7.95
N PHE A 406 1.50 -3.90 -7.97
CA PHE A 406 0.23 -4.41 -7.45
C PHE A 406 -1.06 -3.93 -8.16
N ASP A 407 -1.03 -2.93 -9.06
CA ASP A 407 -2.18 -2.50 -9.88
C ASP A 407 -2.82 -3.65 -10.68
N ASN A 408 -2.03 -4.65 -11.07
CA ASN A 408 -2.48 -5.85 -11.77
C ASN A 408 -2.41 -7.11 -10.88
N GLY A 409 -2.58 -6.94 -9.57
CA GLY A 409 -2.55 -7.99 -8.55
C GLY A 409 -1.19 -8.14 -7.85
N VAL A 410 -1.15 -8.85 -6.73
CA VAL A 410 0.02 -8.90 -5.80
C VAL A 410 1.31 -9.55 -6.36
N GLN A 411 1.31 -9.96 -7.62
CA GLN A 411 2.48 -10.47 -8.36
C GLN A 411 2.90 -9.55 -9.52
N SER A 412 2.25 -8.39 -9.65
CA SER A 412 2.52 -7.37 -10.65
C SER A 412 3.46 -6.27 -10.15
N GLY A 413 4.28 -5.73 -11.05
CA GLY A 413 5.35 -4.79 -10.70
C GLY A 413 6.35 -4.57 -11.84
N TRP A 414 7.44 -3.87 -11.55
CA TRP A 414 8.43 -3.47 -12.54
C TRP A 414 9.70 -4.32 -12.47
N MET A 415 10.02 -5.03 -13.55
CA MET A 415 11.28 -5.75 -13.69
C MET A 415 12.14 -5.14 -14.79
N TYR A 416 13.45 -5.41 -14.76
CA TYR A 416 14.39 -4.83 -15.70
C TYR A 416 15.34 -5.88 -16.28
N LYS A 417 15.74 -5.67 -17.52
CA LYS A 417 16.75 -6.48 -18.23
C LYS A 417 17.96 -5.62 -18.52
N VAL A 418 19.15 -6.20 -18.42
CA VAL A 418 20.39 -5.59 -18.91
C VAL A 418 20.92 -6.43 -20.06
N ASN A 419 21.05 -5.83 -21.25
CA ASN A 419 21.45 -6.46 -22.50
C ASN A 419 20.58 -7.66 -22.98
N GLY A 420 19.44 -7.89 -22.34
CA GLY A 420 18.44 -8.91 -22.68
C GLY A 420 18.22 -9.98 -21.61
N ASP A 421 19.10 -10.06 -20.60
CA ASP A 421 18.99 -10.98 -19.47
C ASP A 421 18.40 -10.24 -18.24
N PHE A 422 17.58 -10.91 -17.44
CA PHE A 422 17.12 -10.42 -16.13
C PHE A 422 18.22 -10.67 -15.07
N PRO A 423 18.60 -9.68 -14.23
CA PRO A 423 19.49 -9.92 -13.10
C PRO A 423 18.74 -10.43 -11.86
N ASP A 424 19.35 -11.36 -11.11
CA ASP A 424 18.82 -11.88 -9.84
C ASP A 424 18.94 -10.87 -8.65
N TYR A 425 19.02 -9.56 -8.93
CA TYR A 425 19.32 -8.50 -7.95
C TYR A 425 18.63 -7.18 -8.30
N GLY A 426 18.42 -6.29 -7.31
CA GLY A 426 17.81 -4.96 -7.48
C GLY A 426 18.55 -4.05 -8.46
N ALA A 427 17.85 -3.07 -9.04
CA ALA A 427 18.40 -2.20 -10.08
C ALA A 427 19.44 -1.19 -9.56
N ASP A 428 19.44 -0.96 -8.24
CA ASP A 428 20.46 -0.27 -7.45
C ASP A 428 21.79 -1.05 -7.39
N SER A 429 21.75 -2.37 -7.47
CA SER A 429 22.92 -3.22 -7.24
C SER A 429 23.76 -3.50 -8.50
N VAL A 430 23.27 -3.05 -9.66
CA VAL A 430 23.90 -3.27 -10.98
C VAL A 430 24.36 -1.94 -11.57
N ASN A 431 25.67 -1.74 -11.66
CA ASN A 431 26.26 -0.59 -12.34
C ASN A 431 26.13 -0.72 -13.87
N VAL A 432 25.94 0.41 -14.57
CA VAL A 432 25.81 0.47 -16.03
C VAL A 432 27.19 0.39 -16.71
N GLU A 433 27.34 -0.39 -17.80
CA GLU A 433 28.53 -0.39 -18.67
C GLU A 433 28.31 0.36 -20.02
N ASP A 434 29.41 0.79 -20.65
CA ASP A 434 29.39 1.56 -21.91
C ASP A 434 28.79 0.74 -23.08
N GLY A 435 27.61 1.16 -23.54
CA GLY A 435 26.84 0.49 -24.59
C GLY A 435 25.74 -0.46 -24.11
N ASP A 436 25.43 -0.48 -22.81
CA ASP A 436 24.35 -1.30 -22.25
C ASP A 436 22.97 -0.87 -22.77
N ASN A 437 22.10 -1.87 -22.95
CA ASN A 437 20.68 -1.70 -23.28
C ASN A 437 19.83 -2.20 -22.11
N ILE A 438 19.20 -1.27 -21.40
CA ILE A 438 18.32 -1.49 -20.26
C ILE A 438 16.87 -1.51 -20.75
N VAL A 439 16.13 -2.56 -20.39
CA VAL A 439 14.71 -2.69 -20.77
C VAL A 439 13.88 -2.95 -19.52
N TRP A 440 13.14 -1.95 -19.06
CA TRP A 440 12.11 -2.13 -18.05
C TRP A 440 10.85 -2.71 -18.68
N VAL A 441 10.24 -3.65 -17.96
CA VAL A 441 9.08 -4.43 -18.38
C VAL A 441 8.16 -4.58 -17.17
N TYR A 442 6.90 -4.20 -17.32
CA TYR A 442 5.88 -4.45 -16.32
C TYR A 442 5.42 -5.90 -16.41
N THR A 443 5.53 -6.62 -15.29
CA THR A 443 5.04 -7.98 -15.10
C THR A 443 3.67 -7.94 -14.44
N ALA A 444 2.77 -8.86 -14.79
CA ALA A 444 1.60 -9.21 -13.99
C ALA A 444 1.85 -10.42 -13.05
N ASN A 445 2.87 -11.25 -13.34
CA ASN A 445 3.07 -12.57 -12.74
C ASN A 445 4.54 -12.90 -12.42
N MET A 446 5.15 -12.14 -11.50
CA MET A 446 6.51 -12.38 -10.97
C MET A 446 7.57 -12.65 -12.06
N GLY A 447 7.43 -12.00 -13.22
CA GLY A 447 8.37 -12.06 -14.34
C GLY A 447 8.05 -13.07 -15.44
N THR A 448 7.06 -13.95 -15.27
CA THR A 448 6.89 -15.08 -16.21
C THR A 448 6.35 -14.64 -17.57
N ASP A 449 5.35 -13.78 -17.58
CA ASP A 449 4.77 -13.10 -18.75
C ASP A 449 5.81 -12.32 -19.58
N VAL A 450 6.71 -11.62 -18.89
CA VAL A 450 7.82 -10.85 -19.48
C VAL A 450 9.04 -11.72 -19.82
N GLY A 451 8.96 -13.03 -19.58
CA GLY A 451 9.88 -14.06 -20.06
C GLY A 451 11.07 -14.37 -19.14
N ASP A 452 10.95 -14.11 -17.84
CA ASP A 452 11.97 -14.51 -16.86
C ASP A 452 11.94 -16.02 -16.60
N ASN A 453 13.09 -16.56 -16.22
CA ASN A 453 13.31 -17.95 -15.86
C ASN A 453 14.10 -18.09 -14.53
N SER A 454 14.33 -17.00 -13.79
CA SER A 454 14.95 -16.99 -12.46
C SER A 454 14.23 -17.95 -11.50
N SER A 455 12.90 -17.87 -11.44
CA SER A 455 11.99 -18.73 -10.65
C SER A 455 12.15 -20.24 -10.96
N ALA A 456 12.56 -20.60 -12.18
CA ALA A 456 12.83 -21.98 -12.58
C ALA A 456 14.19 -22.52 -12.09
N SER A 457 15.06 -21.67 -11.53
CA SER A 457 16.42 -22.05 -11.11
C SER A 457 16.53 -22.60 -9.69
N GLY A 458 15.43 -22.64 -8.93
CA GLY A 458 15.30 -23.22 -7.58
C GLY A 458 15.47 -24.76 -7.49
N ASN A 459 16.15 -25.38 -8.44
CA ASN A 459 16.49 -26.81 -8.49
C ASN A 459 15.29 -27.77 -8.38
N ILE A 460 14.11 -27.33 -8.87
CA ILE A 460 12.88 -28.11 -8.90
C ILE A 460 13.07 -29.34 -9.80
N GLN A 461 12.99 -30.53 -9.20
CA GLN A 461 12.90 -31.79 -9.95
C GLN A 461 11.45 -32.09 -10.31
N ASP A 462 10.97 -31.51 -11.41
CA ASP A 462 9.83 -32.02 -12.18
C ASP A 462 8.59 -32.35 -11.29
N SER A 463 8.24 -31.40 -10.42
CA SER A 463 7.10 -31.44 -9.49
C SER A 463 6.05 -30.45 -9.98
N GLY A 464 4.93 -30.95 -10.50
CA GLY A 464 3.94 -30.18 -11.25
C GLY A 464 3.06 -29.24 -10.42
N PRO A 465 1.98 -28.69 -11.01
CA PRO A 465 1.11 -27.68 -10.37
C PRO A 465 0.65 -28.05 -8.95
N LEU A 466 0.37 -29.34 -8.74
CA LEU A 466 0.02 -29.94 -7.45
C LEU A 466 1.00 -29.65 -6.30
N ASP A 467 2.29 -29.47 -6.57
CA ASP A 467 3.30 -29.20 -5.54
C ASP A 467 3.54 -27.70 -5.32
N ASN A 468 3.19 -26.84 -6.30
CA ASN A 468 3.09 -25.39 -6.10
C ASN A 468 1.86 -25.04 -5.24
N ALA A 469 0.70 -25.65 -5.54
CA ALA A 469 -0.54 -25.44 -4.79
C ALA A 469 -0.37 -25.76 -3.29
N LYS A 470 0.35 -26.84 -2.95
CA LYS A 470 0.67 -27.19 -1.55
C LYS A 470 1.49 -26.13 -0.83
N LYS A 471 2.42 -25.47 -1.53
CA LYS A 471 3.23 -24.41 -0.91
C LYS A 471 2.37 -23.19 -0.60
N VAL A 472 1.48 -22.79 -1.51
CA VAL A 472 0.51 -21.70 -1.28
C VAL A 472 -0.44 -22.03 -0.11
N ILE A 473 -0.74 -23.31 0.12
CA ILE A 473 -1.47 -23.77 1.32
C ILE A 473 -0.58 -23.64 2.57
N GLU A 474 0.63 -24.21 2.59
CA GLU A 474 1.55 -24.12 3.75
C GLU A 474 1.85 -22.66 4.17
N ASP A 475 2.03 -21.75 3.20
CA ASP A 475 2.26 -20.31 3.45
C ASP A 475 0.96 -19.59 3.94
N SER A 476 -0.23 -20.11 3.62
CA SER A 476 -1.52 -19.58 4.12
C SER A 476 -1.77 -19.93 5.58
N ASP A 477 -1.54 -21.20 5.96
CA ASP A 477 -1.92 -21.73 7.27
C ASP A 477 -1.20 -20.98 8.41
N SER A 478 0.07 -20.60 8.19
CA SER A 478 0.83 -19.77 9.13
C SER A 478 0.23 -18.37 9.35
N THR A 479 -0.48 -17.82 8.37
CA THR A 479 -1.15 -16.51 8.47
C THR A 479 -2.45 -16.63 9.29
N LEU A 480 -3.11 -17.79 9.22
CA LEU A 480 -4.36 -18.06 9.95
C LEU A 480 -4.10 -18.30 11.45
N ASP A 481 -3.08 -19.08 11.79
CA ASP A 481 -2.63 -19.31 13.18
C ASP A 481 -2.39 -17.96 13.91
N GLU A 482 -1.79 -16.97 13.24
CA GLU A 482 -1.52 -15.64 13.79
C GLU A 482 -2.80 -14.80 13.95
N ILE A 483 -3.72 -14.84 12.98
CA ILE A 483 -4.98 -14.08 13.01
C ILE A 483 -5.95 -14.66 14.06
N ALA A 484 -6.09 -15.99 14.13
CA ALA A 484 -6.87 -16.67 15.17
C ALA A 484 -6.29 -16.40 16.57
N GLY A 485 -4.96 -16.37 16.70
CA GLY A 485 -4.26 -15.97 17.92
C GLY A 485 -4.53 -14.52 18.33
N ALA A 486 -4.52 -13.58 17.39
CA ALA A 486 -4.83 -12.18 17.63
C ALA A 486 -6.31 -11.95 18.02
N PHE A 487 -7.24 -12.64 17.34
CA PHE A 487 -8.67 -12.59 17.65
C PHE A 487 -8.96 -13.08 19.07
N ASN A 488 -8.40 -14.24 19.44
CA ASN A 488 -8.51 -14.80 20.80
C ASN A 488 -7.98 -13.84 21.87
N ALA A 489 -6.87 -13.14 21.61
CA ALA A 489 -6.29 -12.19 22.56
C ALA A 489 -7.20 -10.96 22.79
N LEU A 490 -7.80 -10.42 21.73
CA LEU A 490 -8.65 -9.22 21.80
C LEU A 490 -10.03 -9.51 22.41
N MET A 491 -10.59 -10.70 22.16
CA MET A 491 -11.86 -11.16 22.74
C MET A 491 -11.81 -11.39 24.27
N GLU A 492 -10.63 -11.48 24.89
CA GLU A 492 -10.49 -11.48 26.36
C GLU A 492 -10.49 -10.07 26.98
N GLU A 493 -10.22 -9.00 26.23
CA GLU A 493 -10.03 -7.63 26.77
C GLU A 493 -11.17 -6.63 26.46
N GLU A 494 -11.76 -6.62 25.26
CA GLU A 494 -12.73 -5.57 24.85
C GLU A 494 -14.17 -6.07 24.54
N GLY A 495 -15.09 -5.13 24.36
CA GLY A 495 -16.55 -5.36 24.27
C GLY A 495 -17.10 -5.51 22.84
N GLU A 496 -18.44 -5.52 22.72
CA GLU A 496 -19.16 -5.77 21.46
C GLU A 496 -18.70 -4.88 20.28
N ASP A 497 -18.22 -3.65 20.53
CA ASP A 497 -17.75 -2.72 19.48
C ASP A 497 -16.41 -3.14 18.83
N ALA A 498 -15.57 -3.93 19.50
CA ALA A 498 -14.32 -4.45 18.92
C ALA A 498 -14.58 -5.62 17.95
N ALA A 499 -15.66 -6.37 18.17
CA ALA A 499 -15.99 -7.55 17.40
C ALA A 499 -16.39 -7.23 15.94
N ASP A 500 -17.04 -6.08 15.68
CA ASP A 500 -17.40 -5.67 14.30
C ASP A 500 -16.15 -5.29 13.48
N THR A 501 -15.14 -4.66 14.09
CA THR A 501 -13.86 -4.35 13.43
C THR A 501 -13.05 -5.62 13.15
N LEU A 502 -13.02 -6.55 14.13
CA LEU A 502 -12.39 -7.85 13.96
C LEU A 502 -13.12 -8.76 12.97
N LEU A 503 -14.45 -8.64 12.86
CA LEU A 503 -15.22 -9.34 11.84
C LEU A 503 -14.81 -8.90 10.43
N LEU A 504 -14.62 -7.60 10.18
CA LEU A 504 -14.16 -7.10 8.88
C LEU A 504 -12.74 -7.59 8.55
N LEU A 505 -11.83 -7.62 9.52
CA LEU A 505 -10.47 -8.15 9.34
C LEU A 505 -10.49 -9.68 9.12
N ALA A 506 -11.33 -10.41 9.85
CA ALA A 506 -11.53 -11.84 9.67
C ALA A 506 -12.14 -12.15 8.30
N GLU A 507 -13.21 -11.45 7.88
CA GLU A 507 -13.83 -11.58 6.55
C GLU A 507 -12.83 -11.30 5.42
N ALA A 508 -11.97 -10.29 5.56
CA ALA A 508 -10.90 -10.01 4.59
C ALA A 508 -9.84 -11.13 4.53
N ALA A 509 -9.41 -11.65 5.68
CA ALA A 509 -8.47 -12.77 5.75
C ALA A 509 -9.07 -14.07 5.21
N ILE A 510 -10.33 -14.36 5.55
CA ILE A 510 -11.15 -15.50 5.09
C ILE A 510 -11.32 -15.49 3.57
N LYS A 511 -11.71 -14.33 3.00
CA LYS A 511 -11.84 -14.13 1.55
C LYS A 511 -10.52 -14.37 0.81
N LYS A 512 -9.38 -14.15 1.47
CA LYS A 512 -8.03 -14.38 0.93
C LYS A 512 -7.54 -15.82 1.15
N SER A 513 -7.93 -16.48 2.22
CA SER A 513 -7.49 -17.85 2.56
C SER A 513 -8.33 -18.94 1.90
N GLY A 514 -9.65 -18.77 1.75
CA GLY A 514 -10.54 -19.70 1.04
C GLY A 514 -10.32 -19.77 -0.47
N GLN A 515 -9.35 -19.01 -1.00
CA GLN A 515 -8.95 -18.99 -2.40
C GLN A 515 -7.74 -19.89 -2.66
N VAL A 516 -7.82 -20.67 -3.74
CA VAL A 516 -6.68 -21.37 -4.36
C VAL A 516 -6.44 -20.74 -5.75
N SER A 517 -5.24 -20.20 -5.98
CA SER A 517 -4.86 -19.57 -7.26
C SER A 517 -4.01 -20.49 -8.13
N LEU A 518 -4.18 -20.41 -9.45
CA LEU A 518 -3.35 -21.01 -10.48
C LEU A 518 -2.77 -19.96 -11.42
N GLU A 519 -1.48 -20.11 -11.75
CA GLU A 519 -0.82 -19.39 -12.84
C GLU A 519 -0.76 -20.29 -14.09
N MET A 520 -1.29 -19.81 -15.22
CA MET A 520 -1.34 -20.55 -16.49
C MET A 520 -0.61 -19.81 -17.62
N ASN A 521 0.69 -20.09 -17.74
CA ASN A 521 1.63 -19.24 -18.49
C ASN A 521 2.02 -19.94 -19.81
N GLY A 522 1.48 -19.47 -20.95
CA GLY A 522 1.66 -20.11 -22.25
C GLY A 522 1.02 -19.37 -23.44
N SER A 523 1.38 -19.79 -24.67
CA SER A 523 0.87 -19.19 -25.94
C SER A 523 -0.04 -20.13 -26.73
N GLU A 524 -0.70 -21.05 -26.04
CA GLU A 524 -1.84 -21.84 -26.50
C GLU A 524 -2.94 -21.70 -25.40
N PRO A 525 -4.23 -21.97 -25.67
CA PRO A 525 -5.28 -21.83 -24.66
C PRO A 525 -4.95 -22.55 -23.35
N ALA A 526 -5.41 -21.98 -22.23
CA ALA A 526 -5.19 -22.56 -20.91
C ALA A 526 -6.10 -23.79 -20.71
N ASP A 527 -5.62 -24.95 -21.19
CA ASP A 527 -6.28 -26.25 -21.05
C ASP A 527 -6.34 -26.70 -19.57
N MET A 528 -7.53 -26.87 -19.02
CA MET A 528 -7.76 -27.48 -17.71
C MET A 528 -8.39 -28.88 -17.83
N ASP A 529 -7.58 -29.93 -17.59
CA ASP A 529 -8.06 -31.30 -17.38
C ASP A 529 -8.93 -31.35 -16.11
N ALA A 530 -10.04 -32.09 -16.18
CA ALA A 530 -10.96 -32.25 -15.06
C ALA A 530 -10.28 -32.73 -13.78
N SER A 531 -9.24 -33.57 -13.89
CA SER A 531 -8.53 -34.15 -12.75
C SER A 531 -7.53 -33.21 -12.06
N ASP A 532 -7.09 -32.13 -12.71
CA ASP A 532 -6.33 -31.07 -12.04
C ASP A 532 -7.29 -30.11 -11.31
N LEU A 533 -8.44 -29.78 -11.92
CA LEU A 533 -9.46 -28.92 -11.30
C LEU A 533 -10.19 -29.60 -10.12
N GLU A 534 -10.47 -30.91 -10.21
CA GLU A 534 -11.04 -31.75 -9.12
C GLU A 534 -10.21 -31.63 -7.83
N VAL A 535 -8.87 -31.64 -7.94
CA VAL A 535 -7.97 -31.55 -6.78
C VAL A 535 -7.88 -30.12 -6.21
N LEU A 536 -8.03 -29.10 -7.04
CA LEU A 536 -8.05 -27.70 -6.60
C LEU A 536 -9.39 -27.35 -5.94
N ALA A 537 -10.48 -27.96 -6.39
CA ALA A 537 -11.77 -27.93 -5.72
C ALA A 537 -11.70 -28.64 -4.34
N GLU A 538 -11.16 -29.86 -4.27
CA GLU A 538 -10.94 -30.58 -2.99
C GLU A 538 -10.14 -29.70 -2.00
N ALA A 539 -9.05 -29.08 -2.46
CA ALA A 539 -8.23 -28.21 -1.62
C ALA A 539 -8.92 -26.90 -1.18
N ALA A 540 -9.70 -26.26 -2.04
CA ALA A 540 -10.43 -25.03 -1.69
C ALA A 540 -11.61 -25.31 -0.75
N VAL A 541 -12.31 -26.44 -0.93
CA VAL A 541 -13.43 -26.88 -0.10
C VAL A 541 -12.95 -27.35 1.27
N ASP A 542 -11.89 -28.18 1.36
CA ASP A 542 -11.30 -28.59 2.64
C ASP A 542 -10.86 -27.35 3.44
N LYS A 543 -10.17 -26.40 2.81
CA LYS A 543 -9.69 -25.17 3.48
C LYS A 543 -10.84 -24.27 3.94
N ALA A 544 -11.87 -24.06 3.11
CA ALA A 544 -13.07 -23.32 3.53
C ALA A 544 -13.80 -24.04 4.69
N SER A 545 -13.80 -25.37 4.71
CA SER A 545 -14.38 -26.17 5.81
C SER A 545 -13.56 -26.08 7.09
N ASP A 546 -12.22 -26.16 7.04
CA ASP A 546 -11.36 -26.08 8.21
C ASP A 546 -11.46 -24.69 8.87
N LEU A 547 -11.47 -23.60 8.07
CA LEU A 547 -11.78 -22.26 8.59
C LEU A 547 -13.20 -22.18 9.18
N SER A 548 -14.20 -22.81 8.56
CA SER A 548 -15.57 -22.81 9.11
C SER A 548 -15.65 -23.52 10.46
N ASP A 549 -14.98 -24.67 10.62
CA ASP A 549 -14.96 -25.45 11.86
C ASP A 549 -14.21 -24.71 12.98
N GLU A 550 -13.22 -23.87 12.66
CA GLU A 550 -12.51 -23.03 13.65
C GLU A 550 -13.39 -21.87 14.17
N PHE A 551 -14.15 -21.20 13.31
CA PHE A 551 -14.99 -20.06 13.73
C PHE A 551 -16.38 -20.42 14.32
N ASP A 552 -16.92 -21.63 14.08
CA ASP A 552 -18.26 -22.02 14.59
C ASP A 552 -18.32 -22.16 16.12
N ASP A 553 -17.22 -22.54 16.79
CA ASP A 553 -17.17 -22.65 18.26
C ASP A 553 -17.27 -21.27 18.96
N GLU A 554 -16.99 -20.18 18.25
CA GLU A 554 -16.98 -18.78 18.76
C GLU A 554 -18.29 -18.00 18.51
N ARG A 555 -19.24 -18.57 17.75
CA ARG A 555 -20.56 -18.01 17.38
C ARG A 555 -20.54 -16.85 16.38
N ILE A 556 -19.44 -16.63 15.67
CA ILE A 556 -19.45 -15.67 14.56
C ILE A 556 -20.34 -16.26 13.46
N LEU A 557 -21.25 -15.47 12.88
CA LEU A 557 -22.15 -15.94 11.80
C LEU A 557 -21.46 -15.91 10.43
N LEU A 558 -20.24 -16.48 10.35
CA LEU A 558 -19.41 -16.60 9.15
C LEU A 558 -19.89 -17.67 8.15
N ASP A 559 -20.94 -18.41 8.51
CA ASP A 559 -21.77 -19.43 7.81
C ASP A 559 -22.32 -18.99 6.42
N LYS A 560 -21.78 -17.90 5.84
CA LYS A 560 -22.14 -17.22 4.59
C LYS A 560 -21.02 -16.41 3.91
N ALA A 561 -19.83 -16.29 4.50
CA ALA A 561 -18.72 -15.49 3.97
C ALA A 561 -17.56 -16.35 3.43
N LEU A 562 -17.50 -17.62 3.86
CA LEU A 562 -16.61 -18.64 3.34
C LEU A 562 -17.17 -19.21 2.03
N GLU A 563 -16.98 -18.48 0.92
CA GLU A 563 -17.17 -19.01 -0.44
C GLU A 563 -15.87 -19.72 -0.87
N SER A 564 -15.95 -21.03 -1.13
CA SER A 564 -14.80 -21.83 -1.60
C SER A 564 -14.47 -21.47 -3.05
N ARG A 565 -13.22 -21.04 -3.31
CA ARG A 565 -12.86 -20.32 -4.55
C ARG A 565 -11.61 -20.86 -5.22
N VAL A 566 -11.70 -21.13 -6.53
CA VAL A 566 -10.53 -21.32 -7.40
C VAL A 566 -10.37 -20.11 -8.31
N VAL A 567 -9.16 -19.56 -8.43
CA VAL A 567 -8.82 -18.49 -9.38
C VAL A 567 -7.80 -18.98 -10.38
N ILE A 568 -8.02 -18.68 -11.65
CA ILE A 568 -7.18 -19.08 -12.78
C ILE A 568 -6.69 -17.79 -13.44
N ASN A 569 -5.42 -17.44 -13.20
CA ASN A 569 -4.76 -16.27 -13.77
C ASN A 569 -4.21 -16.62 -15.15
N VAL A 570 -4.55 -15.81 -16.16
CA VAL A 570 -4.19 -16.04 -17.57
C VAL A 570 -3.48 -14.83 -18.17
N GLU A 571 -2.22 -15.04 -18.49
CA GLU A 571 -1.41 -14.14 -19.32
C GLU A 571 -1.94 -14.19 -20.77
N GLY A 572 -2.51 -13.09 -21.29
CA GLY A 572 -3.16 -13.07 -22.61
C GLY A 572 -2.17 -13.10 -23.79
N ASP A 573 -2.50 -13.83 -24.87
CA ASP A 573 -1.74 -13.79 -26.14
C ASP A 573 -2.08 -12.52 -26.93
N GLY A 574 -1.49 -11.40 -26.49
CA GLY A 574 -1.64 -10.07 -27.08
C GLY A 574 -3.02 -9.47 -26.84
N ASP A 575 -3.99 -9.81 -27.70
CA ASP A 575 -5.34 -9.26 -27.70
C ASP A 575 -6.40 -10.31 -27.29
N LEU A 576 -6.01 -11.46 -26.72
CA LEU A 576 -6.93 -12.53 -26.32
C LEU A 576 -6.39 -13.35 -25.14
N ALA A 577 -7.18 -13.48 -24.08
CA ALA A 577 -6.98 -14.43 -22.99
C ALA A 577 -8.07 -15.51 -23.09
N SER A 578 -7.70 -16.79 -22.94
CA SER A 578 -8.62 -17.92 -23.15
C SER A 578 -8.33 -19.10 -22.22
N VAL A 579 -9.35 -19.57 -21.50
CA VAL A 579 -9.33 -20.84 -20.73
C VAL A 579 -10.24 -21.86 -21.42
N GLU A 580 -9.74 -23.08 -21.63
CA GLU A 580 -10.52 -24.22 -22.12
C GLU A 580 -10.64 -25.26 -21.01
N PHE A 581 -11.82 -25.36 -20.41
CA PHE A 581 -12.16 -26.40 -19.43
C PHE A 581 -12.55 -27.68 -20.17
N GLU A 582 -11.86 -28.80 -19.92
CA GLU A 582 -12.21 -30.09 -20.52
C GLU A 582 -13.63 -30.54 -20.12
N ALA A 583 -14.24 -31.41 -20.93
CA ALA A 583 -15.61 -31.85 -20.76
C ALA A 583 -15.86 -32.59 -19.45
N GLY A 584 -16.54 -31.92 -18.52
CA GLY A 584 -16.83 -32.40 -17.17
C GLY A 584 -15.92 -31.83 -16.07
N ALA A 585 -14.95 -30.97 -16.40
CA ALA A 585 -14.07 -30.31 -15.42
C ALA A 585 -14.87 -29.43 -14.45
N LEU A 586 -15.63 -28.45 -14.98
CA LEU A 586 -16.50 -27.60 -14.18
C LEU A 586 -17.55 -28.42 -13.41
N GLY A 587 -18.14 -29.43 -14.06
CA GLY A 587 -19.10 -30.33 -13.42
C GLY A 587 -18.52 -31.05 -12.20
N GLY A 588 -17.33 -31.63 -12.31
CA GLY A 588 -16.65 -32.32 -11.22
C GLY A 588 -16.27 -31.38 -10.07
N ALA A 589 -15.73 -30.20 -10.38
CA ALA A 589 -15.35 -29.20 -9.38
C ALA A 589 -16.54 -28.75 -8.51
N PHE A 590 -17.70 -28.51 -9.13
CA PHE A 590 -18.93 -28.16 -8.41
C PHE A 590 -19.59 -29.38 -7.73
N ASP A 591 -19.39 -30.62 -8.21
CA ASP A 591 -19.88 -31.85 -7.55
C ASP A 591 -19.11 -32.17 -6.25
N GLU A 592 -17.83 -31.80 -6.15
CA GLU A 592 -17.04 -31.86 -4.89
C GLU A 592 -17.38 -30.71 -3.92
N GLY A 593 -18.17 -29.72 -4.35
CA GLY A 593 -18.78 -28.71 -3.48
C GLY A 593 -18.20 -27.30 -3.55
N LEU A 594 -17.39 -26.99 -4.58
CA LEU A 594 -16.85 -25.65 -4.82
C LEU A 594 -17.96 -24.60 -5.07
N ASP A 595 -17.77 -23.35 -4.65
CA ASP A 595 -18.75 -22.27 -4.84
C ASP A 595 -18.49 -21.44 -6.12
N GLU A 596 -17.25 -20.95 -6.32
CA GLU A 596 -16.87 -20.06 -7.42
C GLU A 596 -15.55 -20.48 -8.10
N ILE A 597 -15.54 -20.52 -9.43
CA ILE A 597 -14.33 -20.58 -10.27
C ILE A 597 -14.20 -19.24 -10.99
N ALA A 598 -13.13 -18.49 -10.75
CA ALA A 598 -12.89 -17.23 -11.44
C ALA A 598 -11.74 -17.34 -12.47
N VAL A 599 -12.00 -16.89 -13.69
CA VAL A 599 -10.98 -16.71 -14.73
C VAL A 599 -10.55 -15.25 -14.72
N ALA A 600 -9.31 -15.00 -14.29
CA ALA A 600 -8.72 -13.67 -14.21
C ALA A 600 -7.81 -13.42 -15.42
N THR A 601 -7.96 -12.24 -16.03
CA THR A 601 -7.25 -11.79 -17.23
C THR A 601 -6.87 -10.31 -17.07
N PRO A 602 -5.92 -9.76 -17.85
CA PRO A 602 -5.52 -8.34 -17.77
C PRO A 602 -6.63 -7.31 -18.07
N TRP A 603 -7.85 -7.76 -18.39
CA TRP A 603 -8.97 -6.90 -18.76
C TRP A 603 -10.28 -7.20 -18.03
N ALA A 604 -10.41 -8.37 -17.41
CA ALA A 604 -11.57 -8.76 -16.60
C ALA A 604 -11.29 -10.03 -15.77
N GLU A 605 -11.88 -10.10 -14.58
CA GLU A 605 -12.16 -11.32 -13.84
C GLU A 605 -13.60 -11.78 -14.15
N ILE A 606 -13.77 -13.05 -14.55
CA ILE A 606 -15.06 -13.69 -14.83
C ILE A 606 -15.30 -14.78 -13.78
N ALA A 607 -16.33 -14.61 -12.95
CA ALA A 607 -16.71 -15.58 -11.93
C ALA A 607 -17.85 -16.51 -12.39
N LEU A 608 -17.53 -17.81 -12.50
CA LEU A 608 -18.42 -18.93 -12.78
C LEU A 608 -18.88 -19.55 -11.44
N GLY A 609 -20.16 -19.39 -11.10
CA GLY A 609 -20.81 -20.16 -10.04
C GLY A 609 -21.59 -21.36 -10.58
N ALA A 610 -21.88 -22.36 -9.74
CA ALA A 610 -22.57 -23.59 -10.13
C ALA A 610 -23.95 -23.41 -10.80
N ASP A 611 -24.62 -22.25 -10.62
CA ASP A 611 -25.92 -21.91 -11.24
C ASP A 611 -25.81 -21.16 -12.59
N THR A 612 -24.59 -20.85 -13.04
CA THR A 612 -24.32 -20.07 -14.26
C THR A 612 -24.83 -20.76 -15.52
N LEU A 613 -24.45 -22.03 -15.68
CA LEU A 613 -24.82 -22.90 -16.80
C LEU A 613 -25.86 -23.94 -16.35
N SER A 614 -26.14 -24.93 -17.19
CA SER A 614 -26.94 -26.10 -16.77
C SER A 614 -26.07 -27.30 -16.46
N GLU A 615 -26.60 -28.26 -15.69
CA GLU A 615 -25.97 -29.57 -15.46
C GLU A 615 -25.46 -30.21 -16.77
N GLU A 616 -26.27 -30.15 -17.86
CA GLU A 616 -25.88 -30.71 -19.16
C GLU A 616 -24.76 -29.91 -19.85
N ASP A 617 -24.51 -28.67 -19.43
CA ASP A 617 -23.54 -27.74 -20.03
C ASP A 617 -22.23 -27.66 -19.23
N MET A 618 -22.26 -27.86 -17.91
CA MET A 618 -21.05 -28.09 -17.09
C MET A 618 -20.36 -29.44 -17.40
N ASP A 619 -21.13 -30.40 -17.92
CA ASP A 619 -20.68 -31.70 -18.46
C ASP A 619 -19.97 -31.59 -19.84
N LYS A 620 -19.85 -30.38 -20.41
CA LYS A 620 -19.27 -30.13 -21.74
C LYS A 620 -17.95 -29.39 -21.63
N GLU A 621 -17.21 -29.40 -22.73
CA GLU A 621 -16.09 -28.49 -23.04
C GLU A 621 -16.59 -27.05 -22.92
N VAL A 622 -15.93 -26.21 -22.09
CA VAL A 622 -16.33 -24.81 -21.89
C VAL A 622 -15.14 -23.89 -22.12
N VAL A 623 -15.28 -22.90 -22.99
CA VAL A 623 -14.22 -21.92 -23.29
C VAL A 623 -14.65 -20.53 -22.86
N VAL A 624 -13.85 -19.88 -22.02
CA VAL A 624 -13.99 -18.46 -21.64
C VAL A 624 -12.97 -17.67 -22.45
N GLU A 625 -13.41 -16.69 -23.26
CA GLU A 625 -12.52 -15.75 -23.97
C GLU A 625 -12.77 -14.32 -23.48
N VAL A 626 -11.69 -13.59 -23.17
CA VAL A 626 -11.71 -12.14 -22.90
C VAL A 626 -10.76 -11.44 -23.85
N ARG A 627 -11.20 -10.32 -24.44
CA ARG A 627 -10.38 -9.50 -25.34
C ARG A 627 -10.76 -8.01 -25.27
N PRO A 628 -9.80 -7.08 -25.42
CA PRO A 628 -10.10 -5.69 -25.73
C PRO A 628 -10.65 -5.58 -27.16
N VAL A 629 -11.35 -4.48 -27.45
CA VAL A 629 -11.91 -4.18 -28.78
C VAL A 629 -11.20 -3.00 -29.42
N ASP A 630 -10.52 -3.30 -30.52
CA ASP A 630 -9.90 -2.34 -31.44
C ASP A 630 -10.87 -1.24 -31.85
N GLU A 631 -10.46 0.04 -31.86
CA GLU A 631 -11.35 1.19 -32.19
C GLU A 631 -12.01 1.01 -33.57
N SER A 632 -11.32 0.35 -34.51
CA SER A 632 -11.83 0.10 -35.85
C SER A 632 -12.92 -0.98 -35.96
N ASP A 633 -13.10 -1.81 -34.92
CA ASP A 633 -14.13 -2.85 -34.85
C ASP A 633 -15.37 -2.41 -34.04
N LEU A 634 -15.37 -1.19 -33.50
CA LEU A 634 -16.51 -0.59 -32.80
C LEU A 634 -17.67 -0.24 -33.78
N PRO A 635 -18.96 -0.32 -33.36
CA PRO A 635 -20.08 0.03 -34.22
C PRO A 635 -20.10 1.51 -34.65
N GLU A 636 -20.34 1.77 -35.94
CA GLU A 636 -20.45 3.15 -36.49
C GLU A 636 -21.51 3.97 -35.73
N GLY A 637 -21.07 4.99 -35.00
CA GLY A 637 -21.96 5.92 -34.28
C GLY A 637 -22.23 5.57 -32.81
N SER A 638 -21.42 4.71 -32.21
CA SER A 638 -21.33 4.55 -30.74
C SER A 638 -20.89 5.87 -30.09
N ASP A 639 -21.53 6.25 -28.98
CA ASP A 639 -21.34 7.55 -28.29
C ASP A 639 -20.50 7.35 -27.02
N LEU A 640 -19.27 6.86 -27.19
CA LEU A 640 -18.34 6.48 -26.11
C LEU A 640 -17.51 7.69 -25.63
N PRO A 641 -17.06 7.72 -24.36
CA PRO A 641 -16.13 8.74 -23.89
C PRO A 641 -14.74 8.60 -24.55
N GLU A 642 -13.98 9.70 -24.55
CA GLU A 642 -12.63 9.74 -25.14
C GLU A 642 -11.68 8.89 -24.27
N GLY A 643 -11.08 7.85 -24.86
CA GLY A 643 -10.23 6.86 -24.15
C GLY A 643 -10.96 5.60 -23.64
N ALA A 644 -12.24 5.40 -23.96
CA ALA A 644 -13.01 4.25 -23.48
C ALA A 644 -12.43 2.88 -23.89
N THR A 645 -11.84 2.14 -22.95
CA THR A 645 -11.50 0.72 -23.12
C THR A 645 -12.77 -0.12 -23.17
N VAL A 646 -12.99 -0.82 -24.29
CA VAL A 646 -14.14 -1.71 -24.51
C VAL A 646 -13.66 -3.16 -24.49
N ILE A 647 -14.25 -4.00 -23.62
CA ILE A 647 -13.92 -5.43 -23.46
C ILE A 647 -15.06 -6.30 -24.01
N ASP A 648 -14.76 -7.21 -24.94
CA ASP A 648 -15.71 -8.16 -25.54
C ASP A 648 -15.50 -9.55 -24.92
N MET A 649 -16.35 -9.89 -23.95
CA MET A 649 -16.33 -11.21 -23.32
C MET A 649 -17.10 -12.23 -24.17
N ASN A 650 -16.66 -13.49 -24.17
CA ASN A 650 -17.32 -14.60 -24.86
C ASN A 650 -17.28 -15.87 -24.01
N LEU A 651 -18.32 -16.69 -24.13
CA LEU A 651 -18.40 -18.02 -23.53
C LEU A 651 -18.86 -19.01 -24.60
N PHE A 652 -18.21 -20.16 -24.70
CA PHE A 652 -18.56 -21.25 -25.61
C PHE A 652 -18.80 -22.52 -24.81
N VAL A 653 -19.75 -23.34 -25.24
CA VAL A 653 -20.10 -24.62 -24.62
C VAL A 653 -20.22 -25.66 -25.72
N GLY A 654 -19.33 -26.65 -25.72
CA GLY A 654 -19.20 -27.66 -26.78
C GLY A 654 -18.96 -27.06 -28.17
N GLY A 655 -18.23 -25.94 -28.25
CA GLY A 655 -17.95 -25.17 -29.46
C GLY A 655 -19.07 -24.24 -29.97
N ASP A 656 -20.26 -24.21 -29.35
CA ASP A 656 -21.31 -23.23 -29.67
C ASP A 656 -21.24 -22.02 -28.72
N LYS A 657 -21.19 -20.78 -29.25
CA LYS A 657 -21.16 -19.55 -28.44
C LYS A 657 -22.48 -19.36 -27.68
N VAL A 658 -22.40 -19.17 -26.37
CA VAL A 658 -23.53 -18.83 -25.49
C VAL A 658 -23.77 -17.32 -25.51
N SER A 659 -25.02 -16.90 -25.72
CA SER A 659 -25.44 -15.50 -25.74
C SER A 659 -26.27 -15.07 -24.52
N ASP A 660 -26.80 -16.03 -23.76
CA ASP A 660 -27.72 -15.80 -22.65
C ASP A 660 -27.51 -16.94 -21.61
N PHE A 661 -27.35 -16.60 -20.33
CA PHE A 661 -27.09 -17.56 -19.24
C PHE A 661 -28.38 -17.96 -18.51
N LYS A 662 -28.28 -18.92 -17.56
CA LYS A 662 -29.41 -19.28 -16.69
C LYS A 662 -29.42 -18.48 -15.40
N GLY A 663 -28.26 -18.32 -14.77
CA GLY A 663 -28.03 -17.40 -13.65
C GLY A 663 -27.46 -16.06 -14.11
N THR A 664 -26.68 -15.43 -13.23
CA THR A 664 -25.88 -14.23 -13.57
C THR A 664 -24.44 -14.42 -13.12
N MET A 665 -23.48 -14.29 -14.03
CA MET A 665 -22.07 -14.23 -13.64
C MET A 665 -21.75 -12.88 -12.97
N LYS A 666 -20.87 -12.93 -11.99
CA LYS A 666 -20.14 -11.76 -11.47
C LYS A 666 -18.96 -11.50 -12.41
N VAL A 667 -18.72 -10.23 -12.72
CA VAL A 667 -17.59 -9.78 -13.53
C VAL A 667 -16.96 -8.58 -12.83
N SER A 668 -15.64 -8.59 -12.71
CA SER A 668 -14.83 -7.50 -12.16
C SER A 668 -13.93 -6.96 -13.28
N ILE A 669 -13.90 -5.65 -13.51
CA ILE A 669 -13.07 -5.02 -14.55
C ILE A 669 -12.14 -4.00 -13.89
N PRO A 670 -10.81 -4.02 -14.12
CA PRO A 670 -9.88 -3.06 -13.52
C PRO A 670 -10.15 -1.65 -14.06
N PHE A 671 -10.11 -0.65 -13.18
CA PHE A 671 -10.44 0.73 -13.54
C PHE A 671 -9.81 1.76 -12.59
N GLU A 672 -8.77 2.44 -13.05
CA GLU A 672 -8.18 3.60 -12.38
C GLU A 672 -9.22 4.72 -12.17
N TYR A 673 -9.50 5.10 -10.92
CA TYR A 673 -10.44 6.20 -10.61
C TYR A 673 -9.89 7.18 -9.56
N TYR A 674 -9.53 8.37 -10.04
CA TYR A 674 -8.92 9.45 -9.25
C TYR A 674 -9.95 10.50 -8.77
N GLY A 675 -11.17 10.07 -8.37
CA GLY A 675 -12.25 10.96 -7.96
C GLY A 675 -12.84 10.64 -6.59
N ASP A 676 -13.45 11.64 -5.96
CA ASP A 676 -13.94 11.56 -4.57
C ASP A 676 -15.09 10.55 -4.35
N ASN A 677 -15.74 10.04 -5.42
CA ASN A 677 -16.94 9.20 -5.27
C ASN A 677 -17.22 8.26 -6.46
N GLY A 678 -16.66 7.05 -6.43
CA GLY A 678 -16.86 6.00 -7.44
C GLY A 678 -18.30 5.49 -7.61
N GLN A 679 -19.27 5.97 -6.82
CA GLN A 679 -20.70 5.66 -7.00
C GLN A 679 -21.23 6.14 -8.37
N ALA A 680 -20.65 7.19 -8.96
CA ALA A 680 -21.07 7.72 -10.27
C ALA A 680 -20.65 6.82 -11.46
N LEU A 681 -19.64 5.96 -11.30
CA LEU A 681 -19.17 5.07 -12.35
C LEU A 681 -20.22 4.02 -12.71
N THR A 682 -20.44 3.78 -14.00
CA THR A 682 -21.40 2.80 -14.50
C THR A 682 -20.75 1.93 -15.57
N VAL A 683 -20.95 0.62 -15.47
CA VAL A 683 -20.63 -0.32 -16.55
C VAL A 683 -21.73 -0.21 -17.61
N TYR A 684 -21.35 -0.04 -18.87
CA TYR A 684 -22.27 0.06 -20.01
C TYR A 684 -22.09 -1.10 -20.98
N TRP A 685 -23.20 -1.77 -21.30
CA TRP A 685 -23.28 -2.72 -22.42
C TRP A 685 -23.34 -1.96 -23.74
N LEU A 686 -22.35 -2.17 -24.60
CA LEU A 686 -22.31 -1.69 -25.98
C LEU A 686 -22.93 -2.75 -26.92
N LYS A 687 -24.07 -2.45 -27.52
CA LYS A 687 -24.70 -3.33 -28.52
C LYS A 687 -24.06 -3.19 -29.90
N ASP A 688 -24.20 -4.25 -30.70
CA ASP A 688 -23.77 -4.28 -32.11
C ASP A 688 -24.50 -3.26 -33.04
N ASP A 689 -25.52 -2.56 -32.53
CA ASP A 689 -26.17 -1.42 -33.22
C ASP A 689 -25.69 -0.03 -32.73
N GLY A 690 -24.65 0.01 -31.89
CA GLY A 690 -24.07 1.20 -31.28
C GLY A 690 -24.86 1.75 -30.09
N SER A 691 -25.96 1.12 -29.67
CA SER A 691 -26.77 1.61 -28.55
C SER A 691 -26.27 1.10 -27.18
N LEU A 692 -25.98 2.05 -26.29
CA LEU A 692 -25.49 1.82 -24.94
C LEU A 692 -26.64 1.45 -23.98
N VAL A 693 -26.37 0.62 -22.97
CA VAL A 693 -27.31 0.29 -21.88
C VAL A 693 -26.54 0.19 -20.55
N PRO A 694 -26.95 0.90 -19.49
CA PRO A 694 -26.40 0.67 -18.16
C PRO A 694 -26.56 -0.79 -17.71
N ALA A 695 -25.46 -1.40 -17.28
CA ALA A 695 -25.36 -2.75 -16.74
C ALA A 695 -25.06 -2.77 -15.22
N GLY A 696 -25.16 -1.61 -14.56
CA GLY A 696 -24.88 -1.46 -13.13
C GLY A 696 -23.42 -1.10 -12.88
N GLY A 697 -22.74 -1.91 -12.05
CA GLY A 697 -21.39 -1.64 -11.56
C GLY A 697 -21.37 -1.00 -10.18
N ALA A 698 -20.50 -1.48 -9.31
CA ALA A 698 -20.06 -0.84 -8.08
C ALA A 698 -18.53 -0.82 -8.10
N TYR A 699 -17.93 0.36 -7.93
CA TYR A 699 -16.48 0.48 -7.80
C TYR A 699 -16.06 0.03 -6.40
N ASP A 700 -15.07 -0.86 -6.35
CA ASP A 700 -14.42 -1.36 -5.16
C ASP A 700 -13.06 -0.67 -5.04
N SER A 701 -12.98 0.32 -4.14
CA SER A 701 -11.76 1.11 -3.89
C SER A 701 -10.58 0.27 -3.43
N ASP A 702 -10.87 -0.89 -2.83
CA ASP A 702 -9.89 -1.70 -2.11
C ASP A 702 -9.23 -2.72 -3.05
N SER A 703 -9.77 -2.88 -4.27
CA SER A 703 -9.25 -3.76 -5.33
C SER A 703 -9.06 -3.08 -6.69
N GLY A 704 -9.40 -1.79 -6.84
CA GLY A 704 -9.32 -1.06 -8.12
C GLY A 704 -10.30 -1.56 -9.19
N MET A 705 -11.26 -2.40 -8.82
CA MET A 705 -12.18 -3.07 -9.75
C MET A 705 -13.56 -2.40 -9.75
N ILE A 706 -14.22 -2.34 -10.91
CA ILE A 706 -15.68 -2.20 -10.97
C ILE A 706 -16.35 -3.58 -11.10
N VAL A 707 -17.17 -3.93 -10.12
CA VAL A 707 -17.84 -5.23 -10.04
C VAL A 707 -19.30 -5.10 -10.47
N PHE A 708 -19.75 -5.95 -11.40
CA PHE A 708 -21.14 -6.02 -11.84
C PHE A 708 -21.63 -7.47 -12.01
N LYS A 709 -22.94 -7.65 -12.22
CA LYS A 709 -23.53 -8.96 -12.51
C LYS A 709 -24.27 -8.93 -13.84
N THR A 710 -24.06 -9.94 -14.69
CA THR A 710 -24.68 -10.02 -16.02
C THR A 710 -25.22 -11.40 -16.36
N GLY A 711 -26.36 -11.42 -17.07
CA GLY A 711 -26.98 -12.61 -17.65
C GLY A 711 -26.54 -12.91 -19.09
N HIS A 712 -25.59 -12.14 -19.66
CA HIS A 712 -25.01 -12.40 -20.98
C HIS A 712 -23.59 -11.83 -21.13
N PHE A 713 -22.78 -12.42 -22.00
CA PHE A 713 -21.50 -11.84 -22.43
C PHE A 713 -21.61 -11.09 -23.75
N SER A 714 -20.88 -9.97 -23.84
CA SER A 714 -20.94 -8.98 -24.91
C SER A 714 -19.81 -7.96 -24.72
N LYS A 715 -19.90 -6.83 -25.42
CA LYS A 715 -18.99 -5.67 -25.27
C LYS A 715 -19.42 -4.81 -24.08
N TYR A 716 -18.50 -4.53 -23.18
CA TYR A 716 -18.71 -3.65 -22.03
C TYR A 716 -17.58 -2.62 -21.90
N PHE A 717 -17.89 -1.46 -21.31
CA PHE A 717 -16.94 -0.42 -20.95
C PHE A 717 -17.47 0.35 -19.73
N ILE A 718 -16.69 1.32 -19.24
CA ILE A 718 -16.97 2.07 -18.01
C ILE A 718 -17.01 3.56 -18.33
N ASP A 719 -17.95 4.30 -17.71
CA ASP A 719 -18.12 5.75 -17.90
C ASP A 719 -18.74 6.40 -16.64
N GLU A 720 -18.50 7.69 -16.43
CA GLU A 720 -19.02 8.46 -15.29
C GLU A 720 -20.42 9.01 -15.59
N SER A 721 -21.42 8.37 -14.98
CA SER A 721 -22.83 8.56 -15.37
C SER A 721 -23.48 9.81 -14.75
N SER A 722 -23.54 10.90 -15.53
CA SER A 722 -24.03 12.22 -15.10
C SER A 722 -25.56 12.41 -15.28
N VAL A 723 -26.37 11.63 -14.55
CA VAL A 723 -27.85 11.72 -14.60
C VAL A 723 -28.40 12.66 -13.52
N SER A 724 -29.34 13.54 -13.87
CA SER A 724 -29.99 14.51 -12.96
C SER A 724 -31.50 14.67 -13.23
N PHE A 725 -32.23 15.22 -12.26
CA PHE A 725 -33.69 15.47 -12.35
C PHE A 725 -34.04 16.89 -11.87
N ASP A 726 -34.97 17.56 -12.56
CA ASP A 726 -35.36 18.96 -12.34
C ASP A 726 -36.09 19.20 -10.98
N ASP A 727 -36.44 18.14 -10.24
CA ASP A 727 -37.23 18.20 -9.00
C ASP A 727 -36.50 17.75 -7.71
N MET A 728 -35.17 17.63 -7.76
CA MET A 728 -34.34 17.29 -6.59
C MET A 728 -34.20 18.41 -5.54
N GLU A 729 -34.61 19.66 -5.83
CA GLU A 729 -34.78 20.74 -4.82
C GLU A 729 -35.68 20.32 -3.62
N LEU A 730 -36.48 19.25 -3.77
CA LEU A 730 -37.34 18.71 -2.73
C LEU A 730 -36.64 17.68 -1.81
N ALA A 731 -35.45 17.21 -2.18
CA ALA A 731 -34.69 16.16 -1.49
C ALA A 731 -33.18 16.24 -1.78
N GLU A 732 -32.58 17.43 -1.65
CA GLU A 732 -31.14 17.71 -1.88
C GLU A 732 -30.20 16.67 -1.23
N TRP A 733 -30.55 16.17 -0.04
CA TRP A 733 -29.81 15.13 0.72
C TRP A 733 -29.69 13.77 0.02
N ALA A 734 -30.44 13.53 -1.06
CA ALA A 734 -30.49 12.29 -1.81
C ALA A 734 -30.09 12.47 -3.29
N GLU A 735 -29.61 13.65 -3.69
CA GLU A 735 -29.38 13.98 -5.10
C GLU A 735 -28.33 13.08 -5.74
N ASP A 736 -27.18 12.90 -5.08
CA ASP A 736 -26.07 12.07 -5.58
C ASP A 736 -26.45 10.58 -5.66
N GLN A 737 -27.17 10.06 -4.66
CA GLN A 737 -27.56 8.64 -4.64
C GLN A 737 -28.66 8.35 -5.66
N VAL A 738 -29.57 9.30 -5.89
CA VAL A 738 -30.57 9.21 -6.96
C VAL A 738 -29.93 9.33 -8.33
N ALA A 739 -28.92 10.20 -8.50
CA ALA A 739 -28.12 10.30 -9.71
C ALA A 739 -27.39 9.00 -10.02
N ALA A 740 -26.62 8.45 -9.06
CA ALA A 740 -25.90 7.20 -9.19
C ALA A 740 -26.82 6.00 -9.49
N MET A 741 -27.95 5.86 -8.77
CA MET A 741 -28.93 4.81 -9.08
C MET A 741 -29.60 4.98 -10.45
N ALA A 742 -29.68 6.20 -10.99
CA ALA A 742 -30.26 6.48 -12.30
C ALA A 742 -29.27 6.24 -13.44
N GLY A 743 -28.00 6.63 -13.24
CA GLY A 743 -26.89 6.35 -14.14
C GLY A 743 -26.69 4.85 -14.36
N LYS A 744 -26.63 4.08 -13.27
CA LYS A 744 -26.62 2.61 -13.25
C LYS A 744 -27.90 1.96 -13.80
N GLY A 745 -28.91 2.74 -14.21
CA GLY A 745 -30.16 2.27 -14.82
C GLY A 745 -31.19 1.66 -13.87
N PHE A 746 -30.89 1.57 -12.57
CA PHE A 746 -31.76 0.96 -11.56
C PHE A 746 -33.07 1.75 -11.38
N VAL A 747 -32.98 3.08 -11.30
CA VAL A 747 -34.14 4.00 -11.35
C VAL A 747 -34.17 4.76 -12.68
N ASN A 748 -35.36 5.21 -13.10
CA ASN A 748 -35.56 5.89 -14.41
C ASN A 748 -36.42 7.16 -14.26
N GLY A 749 -36.67 7.62 -13.03
CA GLY A 749 -37.67 8.64 -12.71
C GLY A 749 -39.10 8.23 -13.09
N ARG A 750 -40.00 9.22 -13.12
CA ARG A 750 -41.42 9.11 -13.52
C ARG A 750 -41.76 9.91 -14.79
N GLY A 751 -40.80 10.67 -15.31
CA GLY A 751 -40.92 11.39 -16.58
C GLY A 751 -39.60 12.09 -16.96
N PRO A 752 -39.52 12.73 -18.15
CA PRO A 752 -38.34 13.49 -18.53
C PRO A 752 -38.05 14.59 -17.50
N GLY A 753 -36.86 14.56 -16.89
CA GLY A 753 -36.45 15.50 -15.84
C GLY A 753 -37.22 15.37 -14.51
N GLN A 754 -37.95 14.28 -14.25
CA GLN A 754 -38.80 14.17 -13.06
C GLN A 754 -38.57 12.84 -12.32
N PHE A 755 -38.08 12.91 -11.09
CA PHE A 755 -37.97 11.78 -10.16
C PHE A 755 -39.18 11.66 -9.23
N ASP A 756 -39.78 12.79 -8.80
CA ASP A 756 -40.82 12.87 -7.75
C ASP A 756 -40.37 12.25 -6.40
N PRO A 757 -39.31 12.77 -5.76
CA PRO A 757 -38.77 12.26 -4.49
C PRO A 757 -39.75 12.39 -3.30
N SER A 758 -40.88 13.09 -3.48
CA SER A 758 -41.88 13.36 -2.46
C SER A 758 -42.92 12.24 -2.28
N SER A 759 -42.90 11.23 -3.15
CA SER A 759 -43.95 10.23 -3.27
C SER A 759 -43.61 8.89 -2.62
N ASP A 760 -44.65 8.17 -2.18
CA ASP A 760 -44.53 6.76 -1.81
C ASP A 760 -44.04 5.93 -3.02
N ILE A 761 -43.07 5.05 -2.79
CA ILE A 761 -42.67 4.00 -3.73
C ILE A 761 -43.71 2.87 -3.76
N THR A 762 -44.10 2.41 -4.96
CA THR A 762 -45.02 1.28 -5.11
C THR A 762 -44.30 -0.08 -5.07
N ARG A 763 -45.04 -1.16 -4.76
CA ARG A 763 -44.53 -2.55 -4.83
C ARG A 763 -43.95 -2.90 -6.20
N ALA A 764 -44.50 -2.32 -7.27
CA ALA A 764 -44.03 -2.52 -8.64
C ALA A 764 -42.71 -1.80 -8.93
N GLU A 765 -42.57 -0.54 -8.49
CA GLU A 765 -41.31 0.22 -8.58
C GLU A 765 -40.21 -0.46 -7.75
N PHE A 766 -40.51 -0.89 -6.52
CA PHE A 766 -39.57 -1.61 -5.68
C PHE A 766 -39.12 -2.94 -6.32
N ALA A 767 -40.04 -3.77 -6.80
CA ALA A 767 -39.69 -5.01 -7.48
C ALA A 767 -38.85 -4.76 -8.74
N ALA A 768 -39.18 -3.73 -9.53
CA ALA A 768 -38.41 -3.36 -10.71
C ALA A 768 -36.98 -2.94 -10.38
N ILE A 769 -36.77 -2.08 -9.37
CA ILE A 769 -35.44 -1.66 -8.90
C ILE A 769 -34.63 -2.87 -8.45
N VAL A 770 -35.19 -3.71 -7.57
CA VAL A 770 -34.50 -4.91 -7.05
C VAL A 770 -34.11 -5.88 -8.17
N THR A 771 -34.99 -6.12 -9.15
CA THR A 771 -34.62 -6.99 -10.30
C THR A 771 -33.52 -6.42 -11.18
N ARG A 772 -33.41 -5.09 -11.32
CA ARG A 772 -32.32 -4.46 -12.09
C ARG A 772 -30.99 -4.50 -11.32
N MET A 773 -31.03 -4.20 -10.02
CA MET A 773 -29.83 -4.27 -9.15
C MET A 773 -29.24 -5.67 -9.05
N LEU A 774 -30.07 -6.71 -9.21
CA LEU A 774 -29.67 -8.12 -9.18
C LEU A 774 -29.59 -8.75 -10.59
N SER A 775 -29.73 -7.97 -11.67
CA SER A 775 -29.75 -8.44 -13.07
C SER A 775 -30.70 -9.61 -13.37
N LEU A 776 -31.79 -9.74 -12.59
CA LEU A 776 -32.72 -10.87 -12.65
C LEU A 776 -33.69 -10.78 -13.83
N THR A 777 -33.76 -11.85 -14.62
CA THR A 777 -34.77 -12.05 -15.66
C THR A 777 -35.61 -13.29 -15.36
N ALA A 778 -36.87 -13.30 -15.81
CA ALA A 778 -37.75 -14.45 -15.63
C ALA A 778 -37.53 -15.46 -16.76
N SER A 779 -37.49 -16.76 -16.45
CA SER A 779 -37.30 -17.80 -17.46
C SER A 779 -38.52 -17.88 -18.40
N ASN A 780 -38.28 -18.22 -19.68
CA ASN A 780 -39.32 -18.21 -20.72
C ASN A 780 -40.52 -19.15 -20.44
N ASP A 781 -40.31 -20.18 -19.61
CA ASP A 781 -41.35 -21.12 -19.18
C ASP A 781 -42.03 -20.73 -17.86
N TYR A 782 -41.50 -19.76 -17.10
CA TYR A 782 -42.05 -19.32 -15.82
C TYR A 782 -43.28 -18.41 -15.99
N LYS A 783 -44.35 -18.74 -15.25
CA LYS A 783 -45.64 -18.06 -15.30
C LYS A 783 -46.35 -18.04 -13.94
N GLU A 784 -45.83 -17.25 -13.00
CA GLU A 784 -46.58 -16.88 -11.78
C GLU A 784 -47.69 -15.87 -12.14
N GLU A 785 -48.89 -16.39 -12.44
CA GLU A 785 -50.07 -15.58 -12.77
C GLU A 785 -50.68 -14.91 -11.53
N PHE A 786 -50.06 -13.83 -11.03
CA PHE A 786 -50.74 -12.91 -10.11
C PHE A 786 -51.95 -12.28 -10.83
N ALA A 787 -53.16 -12.49 -10.32
CA ALA A 787 -54.40 -12.13 -11.01
C ALA A 787 -54.67 -10.60 -11.07
N ASP A 788 -53.85 -9.79 -10.42
CA ASP A 788 -53.82 -8.32 -10.54
C ASP A 788 -52.56 -7.77 -11.23
N VAL A 789 -51.79 -8.63 -11.92
CA VAL A 789 -50.71 -8.28 -12.85
C VAL A 789 -51.07 -8.80 -14.25
N SER A 790 -50.88 -7.97 -15.27
CA SER A 790 -51.10 -8.34 -16.67
C SER A 790 -49.78 -8.41 -17.43
N ASP A 791 -49.67 -9.32 -18.41
CA ASP A 791 -48.55 -9.43 -19.34
C ASP A 791 -48.10 -8.07 -19.92
N SER A 792 -49.05 -7.15 -20.14
CA SER A 792 -48.81 -5.80 -20.70
C SER A 792 -48.50 -4.70 -19.69
N ASP A 793 -48.46 -4.99 -18.38
CA ASP A 793 -48.00 -4.03 -17.38
C ASP A 793 -46.48 -3.89 -17.43
N TRP A 794 -45.95 -2.68 -17.30
CA TRP A 794 -44.51 -2.40 -17.51
C TRP A 794 -43.59 -3.13 -16.52
N PHE A 795 -44.12 -3.56 -15.38
CA PHE A 795 -43.43 -4.29 -14.32
C PHE A 795 -43.67 -5.80 -14.37
N SER A 796 -44.39 -6.34 -15.36
CA SER A 796 -44.80 -7.75 -15.41
C SER A 796 -43.60 -8.70 -15.38
N GLY A 797 -42.56 -8.42 -16.17
CA GLY A 797 -41.30 -9.17 -16.19
C GLY A 797 -40.54 -9.10 -14.86
N SER A 798 -40.41 -7.91 -14.26
CA SER A 798 -39.78 -7.75 -12.93
C SER A 798 -40.53 -8.47 -11.81
N VAL A 799 -41.87 -8.46 -11.83
CA VAL A 799 -42.65 -9.21 -10.83
C VAL A 799 -42.52 -10.71 -11.05
N ALA A 800 -42.47 -11.18 -12.30
CA ALA A 800 -42.19 -12.59 -12.59
C ALA A 800 -40.80 -13.01 -12.08
N ALA A 801 -39.74 -12.26 -12.43
CA ALA A 801 -38.36 -12.57 -12.03
C ALA A 801 -38.17 -12.53 -10.50
N ALA A 802 -38.75 -11.53 -9.83
CA ALA A 802 -38.71 -11.44 -8.37
C ALA A 802 -39.53 -12.55 -7.67
N SER A 803 -40.54 -13.13 -8.32
CA SER A 803 -41.30 -14.27 -7.78
C SER A 803 -40.58 -15.60 -8.06
N GLU A 804 -39.88 -15.72 -9.20
CA GLU A 804 -39.06 -16.88 -9.55
C GLU A 804 -37.85 -17.02 -8.61
N ALA A 805 -37.15 -15.91 -8.34
CA ALA A 805 -36.12 -15.81 -7.32
C ALA A 805 -36.64 -15.80 -5.86
N GLY A 806 -37.95 -16.01 -5.64
CA GLY A 806 -38.55 -16.10 -4.30
C GLY A 806 -38.60 -14.82 -3.45
N LEU A 807 -38.05 -13.71 -3.96
CA LEU A 807 -38.04 -12.38 -3.32
C LEU A 807 -39.48 -11.84 -3.13
N VAL A 808 -40.41 -12.27 -3.96
CA VAL A 808 -41.84 -11.94 -3.92
C VAL A 808 -42.67 -13.20 -3.66
N ASN A 809 -43.59 -13.12 -2.70
CA ASN A 809 -44.57 -14.17 -2.38
C ASN A 809 -46.03 -13.66 -2.51
N GLY A 810 -46.21 -12.47 -3.10
CA GLY A 810 -47.48 -11.75 -3.18
C GLY A 810 -48.09 -11.35 -1.82
N LYS A 811 -49.38 -11.04 -1.84
CA LYS A 811 -50.24 -10.77 -0.65
C LYS A 811 -51.24 -11.89 -0.35
N GLY A 812 -51.06 -13.05 -1.01
CA GLY A 812 -51.91 -14.23 -0.88
C GLY A 812 -53.18 -14.16 -1.73
N GLY A 813 -53.73 -15.34 -2.04
CA GLY A 813 -54.94 -15.48 -2.87
C GLY A 813 -54.71 -15.30 -4.38
N GLY A 814 -53.46 -15.40 -4.85
CA GLY A 814 -53.07 -15.18 -6.25
C GLY A 814 -53.04 -13.70 -6.63
N MET A 815 -52.50 -12.84 -5.75
CA MET A 815 -52.47 -11.39 -5.90
C MET A 815 -51.11 -10.85 -5.41
N PHE A 816 -50.56 -9.81 -6.06
CA PHE A 816 -49.20 -9.27 -5.83
C PHE A 816 -49.05 -8.34 -4.61
#